data_AF-A0A2I0UFC7-F1
#
_entry.id   AF-A0A2I0UFC7-F1
#
_cell.length_a   1.000
_cell.length_b   1.000
_cell.length_c   1.000
_cell.angle_alpha   90.00
_cell.angle_beta   90.00
_cell.angle_gamma   90.00
#
_symmetry.space_group_name_H-M   'P 1'
#
loop_
_entity.id
_entity.type
_entity.pdbx_description
1 polymer ?
#
loop_
_entity_poly.entity_id
_entity_poly.type
_entity_poly.pdbx_seq_one_letter_code
_entity_poly.pdbx_strand_id
1 'polypeptide(L)'
;MLRPGPSTTALSSSAVAPATLSHLQSLEKYLKNEDSAFSGEIVQCLEGTIAAIKKLEEIRRHTLECLEEETIKNSNLRFRMQKFPGEIIAEMTALVTAARESSAAKVNQLQSALKSIADEVELLDEKQILCERQNAALCEEQEYLRIQYKERVDLLDEKMAMKANANVLLVETCDKTRDTEREIIRAKAAVEELKEKIAQKMSKLEKEKDELDKKNREMKKILDSQEANTSKKKHEFETLNIKFLDLQRLISLNSTAIFNEEILVAKLKEKSKQLEKTLEFKKTDMLALSEKKIQLVSELLLLQSKIAKEKEDFDKELEKVREIFLFWIRTKEYLHNAKCLNKKLKLENKAVCQKYEQVLEEEQSLAIKKDEMVAKLGKLSVLFDDMLEFLANHMMENKNLEKKVGNLEDSLLVMLQWKLLYLGKQRKLFFSEEENVNRKLNERIEAGKKRHAGLFMEILCISEITDLHFAFHYEIEDLERKLIQSENEVKALSEEASKKENEYRNYNEDFSNKIKCLENDIKSATEYLLKKEQELNISRLTLEETQREREEEFTKYEELRKSFLQKKDEELRVKRAIQQSIRTTGKLKEDKLELRNELRIKRDAAIEQLKNHTESMKLLERDIYEINRKLDIVSTENCRFKLVPGYQRSRTSFPIKGMKDPKSGFIANYYQAAI
;
A
#
# COMPACT_ATOMS: atom_id res chain seq x y z
N MET A 1 -19.15 -163.16 7.42
CA MET A 1 -20.15 -164.17 7.00
C MET A 1 -19.41 -165.43 6.54
N LEU A 2 -20.10 -166.58 6.52
CA LEU A 2 -19.67 -167.89 5.99
C LEU A 2 -18.34 -168.48 6.51
N ARG A 3 -18.46 -169.64 7.17
CA ARG A 3 -17.36 -170.40 7.78
C ARG A 3 -17.31 -171.82 7.18
N PRO A 4 -16.33 -172.15 6.33
CA PRO A 4 -15.86 -173.53 6.17
C PRO A 4 -15.01 -173.91 7.39
N GLY A 5 -14.92 -175.15 7.85
CA GLY A 5 -15.41 -176.40 7.26
C GLY A 5 -14.28 -177.43 7.29
N PRO A 6 -14.08 -178.19 8.39
CA PRO A 6 -12.85 -178.96 8.61
C PRO A 6 -12.87 -180.30 7.85
N SER A 7 -12.21 -180.35 6.71
CA SER A 7 -11.91 -181.56 5.93
C SER A 7 -10.60 -181.34 5.16
N THR A 8 -9.71 -182.30 4.95
CA THR A 8 -9.81 -183.76 5.15
C THR A 8 -8.49 -184.32 5.68
N THR A 9 -8.53 -185.27 6.61
CA THR A 9 -7.32 -185.97 7.11
C THR A 9 -6.76 -186.92 6.05
N ALA A 10 -5.76 -186.48 5.28
CA ALA A 10 -5.04 -187.34 4.34
C ALA A 10 -4.11 -188.30 5.09
N LEU A 11 -4.43 -189.60 5.06
CA LEU A 11 -3.76 -190.64 5.84
C LEU A 11 -2.31 -190.88 5.41
N SER A 12 -1.45 -191.15 6.39
CA SER A 12 -0.03 -191.42 6.22
C SER A 12 0.24 -192.79 5.60
N SER A 13 0.47 -192.84 4.28
CA SER A 13 0.95 -194.04 3.57
C SER A 13 2.48 -194.11 3.42
N SER A 14 3.21 -193.09 3.89
CA SER A 14 4.65 -192.88 3.60
C SER A 14 5.62 -193.97 4.09
N ALA A 15 5.16 -194.92 4.91
CA ALA A 15 5.96 -196.07 5.34
C ALA A 15 5.93 -197.25 4.35
N VAL A 16 4.92 -197.31 3.46
CA VAL A 16 4.69 -198.49 2.60
C VAL A 16 5.74 -198.57 1.49
N ALA A 17 5.89 -197.54 0.66
CA ALA A 17 6.80 -197.59 -0.49
C ALA A 17 8.28 -197.87 -0.13
N PRO A 18 8.87 -197.29 0.95
CA PRO A 18 10.22 -197.65 1.39
C PRO A 18 10.32 -199.11 1.87
N ALA A 19 9.29 -199.63 2.55
CA ALA A 19 9.26 -201.02 2.99
C ALA A 19 9.13 -201.99 1.79
N THR A 20 8.30 -201.67 0.80
CA THR A 20 8.16 -202.46 -0.43
C THR A 20 9.46 -202.45 -1.25
N LEU A 21 10.14 -201.31 -1.36
CA LEU A 21 11.48 -201.22 -1.97
C LEU A 21 12.49 -202.12 -1.25
N SER A 22 12.54 -202.06 0.08
CA SER A 22 13.42 -202.90 0.90
C SER A 22 13.16 -204.39 0.69
N HIS A 23 11.88 -204.80 0.64
CA HIS A 23 11.48 -206.19 0.35
C HIS A 23 11.85 -206.64 -1.07
N LEU A 24 11.63 -205.79 -2.09
CA LEU A 24 12.00 -206.11 -3.47
C LEU A 24 13.53 -206.23 -3.63
N GLN A 25 14.30 -205.36 -2.97
CA GLN A 25 15.78 -205.41 -3.00
C GLN A 25 16.36 -206.61 -2.24
N SER A 26 15.69 -207.12 -1.20
CA SER A 26 16.10 -208.38 -0.55
C SER A 26 15.69 -209.62 -1.35
N LEU A 27 14.56 -209.57 -2.07
CA LEU A 27 14.16 -210.62 -3.03
C LEU A 27 15.14 -210.70 -4.23
N GLU A 28 15.51 -209.55 -4.79
CA GLU A 28 16.50 -209.40 -5.86
C GLU A 28 17.86 -210.00 -5.47
N LYS A 29 18.29 -209.81 -4.22
CA LYS A 29 19.52 -210.42 -3.68
C LYS A 29 19.43 -211.93 -3.48
N TYR A 30 18.27 -212.45 -3.09
CA TYR A 30 18.08 -213.90 -2.94
C TYR A 30 18.15 -214.61 -4.30
N LEU A 31 17.46 -214.06 -5.30
CA LEU A 31 17.39 -214.61 -6.67
C LEU A 31 18.72 -214.58 -7.44
N LYS A 32 19.76 -213.88 -6.93
CA LYS A 32 21.09 -213.80 -7.53
C LYS A 32 22.11 -214.83 -6.96
N ASN A 33 21.71 -215.65 -5.98
CA ASN A 33 22.66 -216.43 -5.15
C ASN A 33 22.47 -217.97 -5.11
N GLU A 34 21.44 -218.55 -5.75
CA GLU A 34 21.27 -220.02 -5.84
C GLU A 34 21.04 -220.45 -7.29
N ASP A 35 21.64 -221.59 -7.69
CA ASP A 35 21.54 -222.22 -9.02
C ASP A 35 20.12 -222.75 -9.33
N SER A 36 19.19 -221.80 -9.50
CA SER A 36 17.77 -222.04 -9.79
C SER A 36 17.40 -221.47 -11.16
N ALA A 37 16.64 -222.23 -11.94
CA ALA A 37 16.47 -222.02 -13.38
C ALA A 37 15.45 -220.91 -13.75
N PHE A 38 15.62 -219.71 -13.20
CA PHE A 38 14.82 -218.52 -13.55
C PHE A 38 15.51 -217.71 -14.66
N SER A 39 14.73 -217.22 -15.64
CA SER A 39 15.30 -216.38 -16.72
C SER A 39 15.70 -215.00 -16.19
N GLY A 40 16.79 -214.45 -16.71
CA GLY A 40 17.31 -213.13 -16.32
C GLY A 40 16.32 -211.98 -16.51
N GLU A 41 15.30 -212.17 -17.36
CA GLU A 41 14.17 -211.25 -17.56
C GLU A 41 13.42 -210.97 -16.25
N ILE A 42 13.26 -211.96 -15.36
CA ILE A 42 12.56 -211.79 -14.08
C ILE A 42 13.35 -210.85 -13.16
N VAL A 43 14.68 -211.01 -13.10
CA VAL A 43 15.57 -210.14 -12.33
C VAL A 43 15.58 -208.72 -12.93
N GLN A 44 15.63 -208.61 -14.26
CA GLN A 44 15.59 -207.31 -14.95
C GLN A 44 14.23 -206.60 -14.79
N CYS A 45 13.12 -207.33 -14.73
CA CYS A 45 11.80 -206.79 -14.38
C CYS A 45 11.74 -206.30 -12.92
N LEU A 46 12.37 -207.01 -11.98
CA LEU A 46 12.48 -206.57 -10.58
C LEU A 46 13.33 -205.30 -10.45
N GLU A 47 14.50 -205.24 -11.09
CA GLU A 47 15.34 -204.03 -11.15
C GLU A 47 14.61 -202.85 -11.78
N GLY A 48 13.90 -203.07 -12.90
CA GLY A 48 13.06 -202.06 -13.54
C GLY A 48 11.92 -201.57 -12.65
N THR A 49 11.30 -202.46 -11.88
CA THR A 49 10.25 -202.12 -10.90
C THR A 49 10.82 -201.30 -9.74
N ILE A 50 11.99 -201.68 -9.21
CA ILE A 50 12.72 -200.94 -8.17
C ILE A 50 13.10 -199.53 -8.67
N ALA A 51 13.57 -199.40 -9.91
CA ALA A 51 13.88 -198.11 -10.53
C ALA A 51 12.63 -197.24 -10.73
N ALA A 52 11.52 -197.83 -11.17
CA ALA A 52 10.24 -197.13 -11.33
C ALA A 52 9.71 -196.60 -9.99
N ILE A 53 9.73 -197.41 -8.92
CA ILE A 53 9.27 -196.99 -7.59
C ILE A 53 10.18 -195.89 -7.02
N LYS A 54 11.51 -195.99 -7.18
CA LYS A 54 12.45 -194.91 -6.80
C LYS A 54 12.12 -193.59 -7.50
N LYS A 55 11.90 -193.62 -8.82
CA LYS A 55 11.55 -192.42 -9.60
C LYS A 55 10.18 -191.86 -9.22
N LEU A 56 9.21 -192.72 -8.90
CA LEU A 56 7.89 -192.30 -8.40
C LEU A 56 8.00 -191.60 -7.04
N GLU A 57 8.81 -192.13 -6.12
CA GLU A 57 9.06 -191.56 -4.79
C GLU A 57 9.84 -190.23 -4.85
N GLU A 58 10.77 -190.09 -5.80
CA GLU A 58 11.47 -188.85 -6.10
C GLU A 58 10.52 -187.76 -6.64
N ILE A 59 9.68 -188.11 -7.63
CA ILE A 59 8.61 -187.21 -8.13
C ILE A 59 7.65 -186.83 -7.00
N ARG A 60 7.26 -187.78 -6.14
CA ARG A 60 6.38 -187.53 -4.99
C ARG A 60 7.00 -186.52 -4.01
N ARG A 61 8.28 -186.66 -3.68
CA ARG A 61 9.00 -185.74 -2.78
C ARG A 61 9.08 -184.33 -3.37
N HIS A 62 9.52 -184.22 -4.62
CA HIS A 62 9.62 -182.94 -5.31
C HIS A 62 8.24 -182.25 -5.43
N THR A 63 7.18 -183.02 -5.70
CA THR A 63 5.80 -182.51 -5.71
C THR A 63 5.38 -181.95 -4.35
N LEU A 64 5.76 -182.60 -3.25
CA LEU A 64 5.49 -182.10 -1.89
C LEU A 64 6.29 -180.85 -1.56
N GLU A 65 7.57 -180.78 -1.93
CA GLU A 65 8.42 -179.59 -1.77
C GLU A 65 7.82 -178.38 -2.51
N CYS A 66 7.39 -178.56 -3.77
CA CYS A 66 6.69 -177.50 -4.52
C CYS A 66 5.34 -177.11 -3.91
N LEU A 67 4.57 -178.07 -3.38
CA LEU A 67 3.29 -177.77 -2.69
C LEU A 67 3.49 -177.04 -1.36
N GLU A 68 4.58 -177.33 -0.63
CA GLU A 68 4.95 -176.61 0.59
C GLU A 68 5.41 -175.18 0.27
N GLU A 69 6.27 -175.00 -0.75
CA GLU A 69 6.64 -173.69 -1.27
C GLU A 69 5.42 -172.84 -1.67
N GLU A 70 4.51 -173.38 -2.48
CA GLU A 70 3.31 -172.66 -2.89
C GLU A 70 2.35 -172.41 -1.73
N THR A 71 2.30 -173.30 -0.73
CA THR A 71 1.54 -173.06 0.51
C THR A 71 2.12 -171.91 1.32
N ILE A 72 3.45 -171.80 1.42
CA ILE A 72 4.15 -170.69 2.10
C ILE A 72 3.96 -169.37 1.32
N LYS A 73 4.10 -169.38 -0.01
CA LYS A 73 3.86 -168.20 -0.87
C LYS A 73 2.41 -167.73 -0.76
N ASN A 74 1.44 -168.65 -0.80
CA ASN A 74 0.02 -168.37 -0.68
C ASN A 74 -0.33 -167.86 0.74
N SER A 75 0.28 -168.40 1.79
CA SER A 75 0.15 -167.91 3.17
C SER A 75 0.69 -166.48 3.32
N ASN A 76 1.90 -166.21 2.82
CA ASN A 76 2.48 -164.85 2.80
C ASN A 76 1.63 -163.86 1.99
N LEU A 77 1.05 -164.30 0.87
CA LEU A 77 0.14 -163.48 0.06
C LEU A 77 -1.15 -163.17 0.83
N ARG A 78 -1.76 -164.14 1.53
CA ARG A 78 -2.93 -163.90 2.40
C ARG A 78 -2.59 -162.94 3.54
N PHE A 79 -1.45 -163.11 4.19
CA PHE A 79 -1.00 -162.21 5.27
C PHE A 79 -0.82 -160.78 4.78
N ARG A 80 -0.21 -160.58 3.59
CA ARG A 80 -0.16 -159.27 2.93
C ARG A 80 -1.55 -158.75 2.60
N MET A 81 -2.40 -159.52 1.90
CA MET A 81 -3.77 -159.09 1.56
C MET A 81 -4.65 -158.77 2.79
N GLN A 82 -4.40 -159.40 3.94
CA GLN A 82 -5.10 -159.10 5.18
C GLN A 82 -4.61 -157.79 5.85
N LYS A 83 -3.33 -157.43 5.70
CA LYS A 83 -2.76 -156.20 6.25
C LYS A 83 -2.88 -154.98 5.35
N PHE A 84 -2.79 -155.16 4.03
CA PHE A 84 -2.76 -154.09 3.03
C PHE A 84 -3.89 -153.06 3.17
N PRO A 85 -5.15 -153.44 3.49
CA PRO A 85 -6.22 -152.45 3.72
C PRO A 85 -5.96 -151.57 4.96
N GLY A 86 -5.37 -152.12 6.02
CA GLY A 86 -5.01 -151.34 7.22
C GLY A 86 -3.82 -150.41 6.98
N GLU A 87 -2.85 -150.86 6.20
CA GLU A 87 -1.70 -150.05 5.77
C GLU A 87 -2.16 -148.86 4.90
N ILE A 88 -3.03 -149.10 3.91
CA ILE A 88 -3.66 -148.05 3.09
C ILE A 88 -4.50 -147.08 3.94
N ILE A 89 -5.33 -147.58 4.86
CA ILE A 89 -6.16 -146.72 5.72
C ILE A 89 -5.27 -145.84 6.61
N ALA A 90 -4.16 -146.35 7.14
CA ALA A 90 -3.21 -145.57 7.93
C ALA A 90 -2.53 -144.48 7.09
N GLU A 91 -2.06 -144.80 5.88
CA GLU A 91 -1.43 -143.84 4.96
C GLU A 91 -2.42 -142.75 4.50
N MET A 92 -3.63 -143.14 4.08
CA MET A 92 -4.69 -142.18 3.73
C MET A 92 -5.08 -141.29 4.92
N THR A 93 -5.12 -141.83 6.14
CA THR A 93 -5.40 -141.05 7.36
C THR A 93 -4.27 -140.07 7.65
N ALA A 94 -3.01 -140.47 7.49
CA ALA A 94 -1.86 -139.59 7.65
C ALA A 94 -1.86 -138.46 6.61
N LEU A 95 -2.12 -138.76 5.33
CA LEU A 95 -2.23 -137.77 4.26
C LEU A 95 -3.39 -136.78 4.50
N VAL A 96 -4.57 -137.27 4.90
CA VAL A 96 -5.71 -136.41 5.24
C VAL A 96 -5.44 -135.55 6.47
N THR A 97 -4.71 -136.07 7.46
CA THR A 97 -4.32 -135.32 8.67
C THR A 97 -3.33 -134.21 8.31
N ALA A 98 -2.24 -134.53 7.60
CA ALA A 98 -1.26 -133.55 7.13
C ALA A 98 -1.90 -132.47 6.21
N ALA A 99 -2.84 -132.86 5.34
CA ALA A 99 -3.59 -131.91 4.51
C ALA A 99 -4.49 -130.98 5.35
N ARG A 100 -5.13 -131.49 6.43
CA ARG A 100 -5.92 -130.68 7.38
C ARG A 100 -5.03 -129.74 8.20
N GLU A 101 -3.89 -130.22 8.69
CA GLU A 101 -2.92 -129.42 9.45
C GLU A 101 -2.32 -128.31 8.59
N SER A 102 -1.91 -128.63 7.36
CA SER A 102 -1.46 -127.65 6.36
C SER A 102 -2.54 -126.61 6.04
N SER A 103 -3.80 -127.05 5.86
CA SER A 103 -4.93 -126.16 5.63
C SER A 103 -5.21 -125.26 6.84
N ALA A 104 -5.18 -125.79 8.06
CA ALA A 104 -5.37 -125.03 9.29
C ALA A 104 -4.23 -124.02 9.52
N ALA A 105 -2.98 -124.42 9.29
CA ALA A 105 -1.84 -123.51 9.33
C ALA A 105 -1.98 -122.38 8.29
N LYS A 106 -2.48 -122.68 7.09
CA LYS A 106 -2.72 -121.67 6.05
C LYS A 106 -3.88 -120.74 6.39
N VAL A 107 -4.97 -121.25 6.96
CA VAL A 107 -6.10 -120.44 7.47
C VAL A 107 -5.62 -119.52 8.59
N ASN A 108 -4.85 -120.03 9.56
CA ASN A 108 -4.29 -119.22 10.64
C ASN A 108 -3.33 -118.14 10.12
N GLN A 109 -2.51 -118.44 9.11
CA GLN A 109 -1.65 -117.44 8.44
C GLN A 109 -2.48 -116.36 7.72
N LEU A 110 -3.57 -116.74 7.05
CA LEU A 110 -4.45 -115.78 6.38
C LEU A 110 -5.23 -114.93 7.39
N GLN A 111 -5.64 -115.49 8.53
CA GLN A 111 -6.31 -114.75 9.61
C GLN A 111 -5.37 -113.77 10.32
N SER A 112 -4.11 -114.14 10.58
CA SER A 112 -3.14 -113.21 11.17
C SER A 112 -2.73 -112.10 10.19
N ALA A 113 -2.59 -112.43 8.90
CA ALA A 113 -2.38 -111.42 7.85
C ALA A 113 -3.59 -110.49 7.69
N LEU A 114 -4.81 -111.02 7.67
CA LEU A 114 -6.04 -110.22 7.60
C LEU A 114 -6.16 -109.29 8.80
N LYS A 115 -5.86 -109.77 10.00
CA LYS A 115 -5.83 -108.91 11.19
C LYS A 115 -4.76 -107.83 11.08
N SER A 116 -3.53 -108.16 10.70
CA SER A 116 -2.46 -107.17 10.53
C SER A 116 -2.81 -106.09 9.51
N ILE A 117 -3.57 -106.43 8.46
CA ILE A 117 -4.07 -105.46 7.46
C ILE A 117 -5.21 -104.61 8.05
N ALA A 118 -6.11 -105.18 8.86
CA ALA A 118 -7.14 -104.41 9.55
C ALA A 118 -6.53 -103.41 10.55
N ASP A 119 -5.60 -103.87 11.39
CA ASP A 119 -4.85 -103.04 12.35
C ASP A 119 -4.07 -101.91 11.62
N GLU A 120 -3.55 -102.16 10.40
CA GLU A 120 -2.90 -101.14 9.56
C GLU A 120 -3.90 -100.16 8.90
N VAL A 121 -5.08 -100.63 8.47
CA VAL A 121 -6.13 -99.78 7.89
C VAL A 121 -6.70 -98.82 8.94
N GLU A 122 -6.96 -99.28 10.17
CA GLU A 122 -7.40 -98.41 11.28
C GLU A 122 -6.34 -97.33 11.57
N LEU A 123 -5.06 -97.71 11.62
CA LEU A 123 -3.95 -96.77 11.81
C LEU A 123 -3.76 -95.78 10.64
N LEU A 124 -4.21 -96.12 9.42
CA LEU A 124 -4.20 -95.21 8.27
C LEU A 124 -5.39 -94.24 8.30
N ASP A 125 -6.57 -94.69 8.73
CA ASP A 125 -7.75 -93.84 8.93
C ASP A 125 -7.51 -92.79 10.03
N GLU A 126 -6.94 -93.19 11.18
CA GLU A 126 -6.52 -92.26 12.24
C GLU A 126 -5.56 -91.18 11.72
N LYS A 127 -4.59 -91.57 10.87
CA LYS A 127 -3.65 -90.63 10.24
C LYS A 127 -4.33 -89.71 9.23
N GLN A 128 -5.27 -90.22 8.44
CA GLN A 128 -6.04 -89.40 7.51
C GLN A 128 -6.85 -88.34 8.29
N ILE A 129 -7.58 -88.74 9.32
CA ILE A 129 -8.36 -87.84 10.19
C ILE A 129 -7.46 -86.78 10.86
N LEU A 130 -6.24 -87.15 11.29
CA LEU A 130 -5.28 -86.19 11.83
C LEU A 130 -4.81 -85.18 10.78
N CYS A 131 -4.45 -85.64 9.57
CA CYS A 131 -4.03 -84.78 8.47
C CYS A 131 -5.17 -83.85 7.99
N GLU A 132 -6.40 -84.34 7.92
CA GLU A 132 -7.58 -83.53 7.57
C GLU A 132 -7.82 -82.42 8.59
N ARG A 133 -7.72 -82.72 9.89
CA ARG A 133 -7.82 -81.72 10.98
C ARG A 133 -6.70 -80.68 10.93
N GLN A 134 -5.47 -81.11 10.65
CA GLN A 134 -4.33 -80.20 10.51
C GLN A 134 -4.47 -79.29 9.28
N ASN A 135 -4.91 -79.84 8.15
CA ASN A 135 -5.19 -79.06 6.94
C ASN A 135 -6.33 -78.04 7.15
N ALA A 136 -7.40 -78.44 7.85
CA ALA A 136 -8.50 -77.52 8.19
C ALA A 136 -8.02 -76.33 9.04
N ALA A 137 -7.26 -76.59 10.10
CA ALA A 137 -6.69 -75.54 10.96
C ALA A 137 -5.74 -74.60 10.19
N LEU A 138 -4.92 -75.14 9.28
CA LEU A 138 -4.05 -74.34 8.41
C LEU A 138 -4.84 -73.48 7.41
N CYS A 139 -5.98 -73.95 6.91
CA CYS A 139 -6.87 -73.14 6.06
C CYS A 139 -7.53 -71.99 6.85
N GLU A 140 -7.94 -72.24 8.10
CA GLU A 140 -8.48 -71.20 8.99
C GLU A 140 -7.42 -70.14 9.32
N GLU A 141 -6.19 -70.55 9.67
CA GLU A 141 -5.07 -69.64 9.88
C GLU A 141 -4.72 -68.84 8.61
N GLN A 142 -4.73 -69.50 7.44
CA GLN A 142 -4.46 -68.85 6.16
C GLN A 142 -5.48 -67.75 5.83
N GLU A 143 -6.79 -68.01 5.99
CA GLU A 143 -7.81 -67.00 5.69
C GLU A 143 -7.83 -65.88 6.76
N TYR A 144 -7.57 -66.18 8.04
CA TYR A 144 -7.35 -65.15 9.06
C TYR A 144 -6.16 -64.23 8.72
N LEU A 145 -5.02 -64.81 8.34
CA LEU A 145 -3.84 -64.05 7.90
C LEU A 145 -4.12 -63.25 6.61
N ARG A 146 -4.97 -63.75 5.71
CA ARG A 146 -5.39 -63.07 4.49
C ARG A 146 -6.28 -61.86 4.78
N ILE A 147 -7.22 -61.98 5.73
CA ILE A 147 -8.06 -60.87 6.21
C ILE A 147 -7.16 -59.81 6.87
N GLN A 148 -6.30 -60.21 7.80
CA GLN A 148 -5.32 -59.32 8.45
C GLN A 148 -4.36 -58.63 7.47
N TYR A 149 -3.94 -59.33 6.41
CA TYR A 149 -3.13 -58.73 5.35
C TYR A 149 -3.94 -57.69 4.56
N LYS A 150 -5.18 -58.02 4.18
CA LYS A 150 -6.06 -57.10 3.45
C LYS A 150 -6.35 -55.83 4.25
N GLU A 151 -6.73 -55.97 5.52
CA GLU A 151 -6.96 -54.83 6.44
C GLU A 151 -5.74 -53.89 6.52
N ARG A 152 -4.52 -54.45 6.48
CA ARG A 152 -3.27 -53.67 6.47
C ARG A 152 -2.98 -52.99 5.13
N VAL A 153 -3.42 -53.57 4.01
CA VAL A 153 -3.34 -52.95 2.68
C VAL A 153 -4.38 -51.83 2.58
N ASP A 154 -5.64 -52.09 2.93
CA ASP A 154 -6.73 -51.10 2.91
C ASP A 154 -6.35 -49.87 3.79
N LEU A 155 -5.78 -50.09 4.97
CA LEU A 155 -5.26 -49.03 5.87
C LEU A 155 -3.98 -48.32 5.34
N LEU A 156 -3.17 -48.99 4.52
CA LEU A 156 -2.00 -48.37 3.88
C LEU A 156 -2.45 -47.46 2.72
N ASP A 157 -3.41 -47.92 1.92
CA ASP A 157 -3.96 -47.15 0.80
C ASP A 157 -4.74 -45.93 1.29
N GLU A 158 -5.50 -46.04 2.39
CA GLU A 158 -6.12 -44.89 3.08
C GLU A 158 -5.05 -43.85 3.49
N LYS A 159 -3.95 -44.28 4.14
CA LYS A 159 -2.85 -43.40 4.54
C LYS A 159 -2.12 -42.79 3.36
N MET A 160 -1.99 -43.51 2.25
CA MET A 160 -1.40 -43.01 1.02
C MET A 160 -2.31 -41.97 0.33
N ALA A 161 -3.63 -42.17 0.36
CA ALA A 161 -4.61 -41.19 -0.11
C ALA A 161 -4.62 -39.93 0.76
N MET A 162 -4.62 -40.07 2.10
CA MET A 162 -4.48 -38.94 3.03
C MET A 162 -3.19 -38.16 2.80
N LYS A 163 -2.06 -38.85 2.58
CA LYS A 163 -0.76 -38.24 2.26
C LYS A 163 -0.79 -37.52 0.90
N ALA A 164 -1.44 -38.08 -0.12
CA ALA A 164 -1.60 -37.43 -1.42
C ALA A 164 -2.42 -36.14 -1.29
N ASN A 165 -3.56 -36.18 -0.59
CA ASN A 165 -4.42 -35.02 -0.35
C ASN A 165 -3.70 -33.93 0.48
N ALA A 166 -2.95 -34.32 1.52
CA ALA A 166 -2.14 -33.39 2.31
C ALA A 166 -1.02 -32.73 1.47
N ASN A 167 -0.39 -33.48 0.56
CA ASN A 167 0.59 -32.92 -0.38
C ASN A 167 -0.05 -31.93 -1.37
N VAL A 168 -1.25 -32.20 -1.88
CA VAL A 168 -1.99 -31.26 -2.76
C VAL A 168 -2.30 -29.96 -2.01
N LEU A 169 -2.84 -30.05 -0.80
CA LEU A 169 -3.14 -28.88 0.05
C LEU A 169 -1.87 -28.08 0.40
N LEU A 170 -0.73 -28.76 0.62
CA LEU A 170 0.57 -28.10 0.82
C LEU A 170 1.02 -27.36 -0.44
N VAL A 171 0.94 -27.97 -1.62
CA VAL A 171 1.32 -27.32 -2.90
C VAL A 171 0.44 -26.10 -3.16
N GLU A 172 -0.89 -26.22 -3.04
CA GLU A 172 -1.81 -25.08 -3.15
C GLU A 172 -1.49 -23.96 -2.16
N THR A 173 -1.16 -24.30 -0.92
CA THR A 173 -0.81 -23.31 0.11
C THR A 173 0.51 -22.62 -0.23
N CYS A 174 1.53 -23.37 -0.66
CA CYS A 174 2.80 -22.81 -1.11
C CYS A 174 2.65 -21.93 -2.37
N ASP A 175 1.75 -22.25 -3.29
CA ASP A 175 1.45 -21.41 -4.46
C ASP A 175 0.77 -20.10 -4.05
N LYS A 176 -0.28 -20.17 -3.20
CA LYS A 176 -0.97 -19.00 -2.62
C LYS A 176 -0.02 -18.10 -1.80
N THR A 177 0.92 -18.69 -1.05
CA THR A 177 2.00 -17.95 -0.37
C THR A 177 2.90 -17.25 -1.38
N ARG A 178 3.31 -17.94 -2.46
CA ARG A 178 4.16 -17.34 -3.51
C ARG A 178 3.45 -16.24 -4.29
N ASP A 179 2.12 -16.30 -4.44
CA ASP A 179 1.30 -15.23 -5.04
C ASP A 179 1.29 -13.99 -4.14
N THR A 180 1.00 -14.17 -2.85
CA THR A 180 0.99 -13.06 -1.87
C THR A 180 2.38 -12.46 -1.66
N GLU A 181 3.46 -13.24 -1.71
CA GLU A 181 4.84 -12.73 -1.77
C GLU A 181 5.07 -11.84 -3.01
N ARG A 182 4.61 -12.26 -4.19
CA ARG A 182 4.67 -11.47 -5.43
C ARG A 182 3.79 -10.22 -5.38
N GLU A 183 2.75 -10.18 -4.57
CA GLU A 183 1.95 -8.97 -4.29
C GLU A 183 2.67 -8.03 -3.33
N ILE A 184 3.25 -8.55 -2.25
CA ILE A 184 4.07 -7.79 -1.30
C ILE A 184 5.28 -7.15 -2.01
N ILE A 185 5.93 -7.86 -2.94
CA ILE A 185 7.03 -7.30 -3.75
C ILE A 185 6.52 -6.15 -4.65
N ARG A 186 5.39 -6.33 -5.34
CA ARG A 186 4.77 -5.28 -6.17
C ARG A 186 4.36 -4.05 -5.34
N ALA A 187 3.77 -4.27 -4.17
CA ALA A 187 3.39 -3.21 -3.24
C ALA A 187 4.62 -2.43 -2.70
N LYS A 188 5.69 -3.14 -2.32
CA LYS A 188 6.96 -2.52 -1.90
C LYS A 188 7.57 -1.66 -3.01
N ALA A 189 7.57 -2.14 -4.26
CA ALA A 189 8.06 -1.36 -5.40
C ALA A 189 7.23 -0.08 -5.62
N ALA A 190 5.91 -0.17 -5.55
CA ALA A 190 5.02 1.00 -5.67
C ALA A 190 5.21 2.00 -4.52
N VAL A 191 5.44 1.53 -3.29
CA VAL A 191 5.77 2.40 -2.14
C VAL A 191 7.10 3.14 -2.36
N GLU A 192 8.13 2.49 -2.91
CA GLU A 192 9.41 3.14 -3.19
C GLU A 192 9.30 4.15 -4.33
N GLU A 193 8.55 3.85 -5.39
CA GLU A 193 8.24 4.79 -6.48
C GLU A 193 7.46 6.01 -5.96
N LEU A 194 6.54 5.82 -5.02
CA LEU A 194 5.82 6.93 -4.36
C LEU A 194 6.74 7.77 -3.47
N LYS A 195 7.65 7.16 -2.70
CA LYS A 195 8.68 7.90 -1.93
C LYS A 195 9.56 8.72 -2.86
N GLU A 196 10.00 8.17 -4.00
CA GLU A 196 10.82 8.92 -4.96
C GLU A 196 10.03 10.11 -5.54
N LYS A 197 8.78 9.90 -5.95
CA LYS A 197 7.88 10.98 -6.42
C LYS A 197 7.66 12.06 -5.34
N ILE A 198 7.59 11.68 -4.06
CA ILE A 198 7.53 12.63 -2.93
C ILE A 198 8.85 13.39 -2.78
N ALA A 199 10.00 12.71 -2.78
CA ALA A 199 11.31 13.35 -2.69
C ALA A 199 11.58 14.31 -3.87
N GLN A 200 11.21 13.94 -5.08
CA GLN A 200 11.28 14.80 -6.26
C GLN A 200 10.37 16.03 -6.13
N LYS A 201 9.16 15.90 -5.57
CA LYS A 201 8.26 17.04 -5.27
C LYS A 201 8.84 17.95 -4.19
N MET A 202 9.34 17.39 -3.09
CA MET A 202 9.98 18.16 -2.01
C MET A 202 11.20 18.95 -2.52
N SER A 203 12.03 18.35 -3.38
CA SER A 203 13.18 19.03 -3.99
C SER A 203 12.78 20.17 -4.94
N LYS A 204 11.60 20.10 -5.57
CA LYS A 204 11.05 21.23 -6.37
C LYS A 204 10.52 22.34 -5.47
N LEU A 205 9.72 22.00 -4.47
CA LEU A 205 9.15 22.96 -3.52
C LEU A 205 10.23 23.74 -2.74
N GLU A 206 11.31 23.08 -2.32
CA GLU A 206 12.41 23.76 -1.62
C GLU A 206 13.15 24.74 -2.55
N LYS A 207 13.31 24.43 -3.85
CA LYS A 207 13.89 25.36 -4.84
C LYS A 207 12.96 26.54 -5.14
N GLU A 208 11.66 26.29 -5.25
CA GLU A 208 10.65 27.34 -5.44
C GLU A 208 10.60 28.29 -4.24
N LYS A 209 10.71 27.75 -3.03
CA LYS A 209 10.87 28.49 -1.77
C LYS A 209 12.18 29.30 -1.73
N ASP A 210 13.33 28.70 -2.05
CA ASP A 210 14.62 29.41 -2.13
C ASP A 210 14.58 30.59 -3.11
N GLU A 211 13.91 30.42 -4.26
CA GLU A 211 13.66 31.50 -5.21
C GLU A 211 12.76 32.60 -4.66
N LEU A 212 11.68 32.24 -3.94
CA LEU A 212 10.80 33.21 -3.29
C LEU A 212 11.52 33.97 -2.18
N ASP A 213 12.32 33.29 -1.35
CA ASP A 213 13.16 33.94 -0.34
C ASP A 213 14.26 34.80 -0.94
N LYS A 214 14.80 34.43 -2.12
CA LYS A 214 15.70 35.31 -2.89
C LYS A 214 14.97 36.57 -3.37
N LYS A 215 13.79 36.43 -3.99
CA LYS A 215 12.95 37.55 -4.46
C LYS A 215 12.54 38.47 -3.29
N ASN A 216 12.17 37.91 -2.14
CA ASN A 216 11.88 38.65 -0.92
C ASN A 216 13.10 39.44 -0.42
N ARG A 217 14.31 38.83 -0.40
CA ARG A 217 15.56 39.51 -0.03
C ARG A 217 15.95 40.63 -1.01
N GLU A 218 15.68 40.46 -2.30
CA GLU A 218 15.90 41.49 -3.33
C GLU A 218 14.90 42.65 -3.19
N MET A 219 13.61 42.35 -3.02
CA MET A 219 12.55 43.33 -2.80
C MET A 219 12.73 44.12 -1.49
N LYS A 220 13.19 43.46 -0.41
CA LYS A 220 13.56 44.12 0.85
C LYS A 220 14.71 45.12 0.65
N LYS A 221 15.78 44.75 -0.07
CA LYS A 221 16.88 45.68 -0.41
C LYS A 221 16.42 46.90 -1.22
N ILE A 222 15.49 46.72 -2.15
CA ILE A 222 14.90 47.84 -2.92
C ILE A 222 14.14 48.78 -1.98
N LEU A 223 13.30 48.22 -1.09
CA LEU A 223 12.50 48.98 -0.14
C LEU A 223 13.37 49.75 0.86
N ASP A 224 14.39 49.11 1.44
CA ASP A 224 15.35 49.73 2.36
C ASP A 224 16.15 50.86 1.66
N SER A 225 16.49 50.67 0.38
CA SER A 225 17.16 51.70 -0.43
C SER A 225 16.24 52.89 -0.74
N GLN A 226 14.95 52.62 -0.98
CA GLN A 226 13.93 53.65 -1.21
C GLN A 226 13.64 54.44 0.07
N GLU A 227 13.57 53.78 1.23
CA GLU A 227 13.43 54.41 2.55
C GLU A 227 14.64 55.30 2.87
N ALA A 228 15.86 54.79 2.68
CA ALA A 228 17.09 55.56 2.87
C ALA A 228 17.16 56.79 1.93
N ASN A 229 16.74 56.66 0.67
CA ASN A 229 16.68 57.79 -0.27
C ASN A 229 15.57 58.79 0.08
N THR A 230 14.44 58.33 0.64
CA THR A 230 13.36 59.21 1.12
C THR A 230 13.79 59.98 2.36
N SER A 231 14.51 59.31 3.28
CA SER A 231 15.11 59.93 4.47
C SER A 231 16.15 61.00 4.11
N LYS A 232 17.04 60.73 3.13
CA LYS A 232 17.97 61.74 2.59
C LYS A 232 17.23 62.95 2.01
N LYS A 233 16.24 62.74 1.13
CA LYS A 233 15.42 63.83 0.56
C LYS A 233 14.68 64.65 1.63
N LYS A 234 14.23 64.00 2.71
CA LYS A 234 13.63 64.70 3.86
C LYS A 234 14.65 65.60 4.57
N HIS A 235 15.85 65.09 4.87
CA HIS A 235 16.92 65.89 5.48
C HIS A 235 17.40 67.03 4.56
N GLU A 236 17.48 66.81 3.24
CA GLU A 236 17.78 67.83 2.24
C GLU A 236 16.70 68.93 2.23
N PHE A 237 15.41 68.54 2.26
CA PHE A 237 14.28 69.46 2.34
C PHE A 237 14.27 70.26 3.65
N GLU A 238 14.52 69.63 4.79
CA GLU A 238 14.62 70.29 6.10
C GLU A 238 15.80 71.29 6.12
N THR A 239 16.93 70.94 5.49
CA THR A 239 18.09 71.85 5.33
C THR A 239 17.78 73.04 4.41
N LEU A 240 17.02 72.81 3.33
CA LEU A 240 16.55 73.88 2.44
C LEU A 240 15.53 74.79 3.13
N ASN A 241 14.65 74.24 3.96
CA ASN A 241 13.65 74.98 4.72
C ASN A 241 14.31 75.89 5.78
N ILE A 242 15.35 75.41 6.48
CA ILE A 242 16.16 76.25 7.38
C ILE A 242 16.79 77.43 6.60
N LYS A 243 17.44 77.15 5.46
CA LYS A 243 18.02 78.19 4.60
C LYS A 243 16.98 79.18 4.07
N PHE A 244 15.78 78.74 3.77
CA PHE A 244 14.67 79.60 3.36
C PHE A 244 14.24 80.54 4.49
N LEU A 245 14.08 80.03 5.71
CA LEU A 245 13.75 80.83 6.90
C LEU A 245 14.85 81.86 7.22
N ASP A 246 16.12 81.48 7.13
CA ASP A 246 17.25 82.40 7.29
C ASP A 246 17.24 83.50 6.22
N LEU A 247 17.02 83.15 4.93
CA LEU A 247 16.89 84.12 3.85
C LEU A 247 15.68 85.04 4.04
N GLN A 248 14.54 84.53 4.49
CA GLN A 248 13.34 85.33 4.78
C GLN A 248 13.59 86.32 5.93
N ARG A 249 14.35 85.91 6.96
CA ARG A 249 14.82 86.78 8.04
C ARG A 249 15.81 87.84 7.55
N LEU A 250 16.72 87.48 6.66
CA LEU A 250 17.70 88.39 6.05
C LEU A 250 17.02 89.42 5.13
N ILE A 251 16.03 89.01 4.35
CA ILE A 251 15.17 89.92 3.56
C ILE A 251 14.42 90.88 4.50
N SER A 252 13.85 90.40 5.60
CA SER A 252 13.14 91.25 6.56
C SER A 252 14.06 92.32 7.19
N LEU A 253 15.28 91.93 7.56
CA LEU A 253 16.32 92.85 8.06
C LEU A 253 16.73 93.86 6.98
N ASN A 254 16.96 93.42 5.74
CA ASN A 254 17.30 94.31 4.64
C ASN A 254 16.15 95.26 4.27
N SER A 255 14.89 94.84 4.34
CA SER A 255 13.72 95.73 4.14
C SER A 255 13.66 96.85 5.19
N THR A 256 13.98 96.53 6.45
CA THR A 256 14.07 97.55 7.52
C THR A 256 15.32 98.45 7.38
N ALA A 257 16.43 97.93 6.85
CA ALA A 257 17.60 98.74 6.49
C ALA A 257 17.27 99.71 5.33
N ILE A 258 16.67 99.22 4.24
CA ILE A 258 16.26 100.02 3.08
C ILE A 258 15.29 101.15 3.50
N PHE A 259 14.29 100.86 4.34
CA PHE A 259 13.38 101.88 4.86
C PHE A 259 14.11 103.01 5.64
N ASN A 260 15.13 102.65 6.43
CA ASN A 260 15.97 103.62 7.13
C ASN A 260 16.87 104.42 6.16
N GLU A 261 17.38 103.78 5.11
CA GLU A 261 18.16 104.44 4.06
C GLU A 261 17.30 105.36 3.17
N GLU A 262 16.05 105.02 2.87
CA GLU A 262 15.11 105.90 2.15
C GLU A 262 14.86 107.21 2.93
N ILE A 263 14.74 107.13 4.26
CA ILE A 263 14.65 108.30 5.15
C ILE A 263 15.93 109.16 5.11
N LEU A 264 17.11 108.56 4.92
CA LEU A 264 18.37 109.28 4.75
C LEU A 264 18.51 109.87 3.33
N VAL A 265 18.09 109.14 2.29
CA VAL A 265 18.05 109.61 0.89
C VAL A 265 17.11 110.78 0.73
N ALA A 266 15.96 110.81 1.42
CA ALA A 266 15.09 111.98 1.48
C ALA A 266 15.82 113.22 2.02
N LYS A 267 16.49 113.08 3.19
CA LYS A 267 17.28 114.15 3.82
C LYS A 267 18.48 114.60 2.97
N LEU A 268 19.07 113.70 2.19
CA LEU A 268 20.16 114.02 1.28
C LEU A 268 19.69 114.67 -0.03
N LYS A 269 18.51 114.32 -0.56
CA LYS A 269 17.89 115.01 -1.71
C LYS A 269 17.56 116.47 -1.37
N GLU A 270 17.09 116.75 -0.15
CA GLU A 270 16.90 118.12 0.37
C GLU A 270 18.19 118.94 0.29
N LYS A 271 19.32 118.38 0.78
CA LYS A 271 20.65 119.01 0.71
C LYS A 271 21.18 119.14 -0.72
N SER A 272 20.99 118.13 -1.57
CA SER A 272 21.42 118.16 -2.97
C SER A 272 20.80 119.35 -3.71
N LYS A 273 19.50 119.56 -3.52
CA LYS A 273 18.73 120.66 -4.13
C LYS A 273 19.18 122.07 -3.70
N GLN A 274 19.94 122.18 -2.60
CA GLN A 274 20.59 123.43 -2.17
C GLN A 274 22.00 123.58 -2.76
N LEU A 275 22.76 122.49 -2.85
CA LEU A 275 24.12 122.48 -3.41
C LEU A 275 24.13 122.62 -4.95
N GLU A 276 23.15 122.06 -5.64
CA GLU A 276 23.03 122.09 -7.10
C GLU A 276 22.90 123.52 -7.64
N LYS A 277 22.09 124.36 -6.97
CA LYS A 277 22.02 125.83 -7.20
C LYS A 277 23.33 126.57 -6.95
N THR A 278 24.25 125.99 -6.19
CA THR A 278 25.56 126.59 -5.88
C THR A 278 26.64 126.16 -6.89
N LEU A 279 26.40 125.07 -7.65
CA LEU A 279 27.42 124.41 -8.48
C LEU A 279 27.37 124.81 -9.96
N GLU A 280 26.21 125.24 -10.48
CA GLU A 280 26.15 125.91 -11.81
C GLU A 280 27.03 127.17 -11.85
N PHE A 281 27.09 127.92 -10.74
CA PHE A 281 27.90 129.15 -10.61
C PHE A 281 29.43 128.92 -10.67
N LYS A 282 29.91 127.68 -10.77
CA LYS A 282 31.35 127.34 -10.80
C LYS A 282 31.78 126.46 -11.97
N LYS A 283 30.91 126.17 -12.94
CA LYS A 283 31.20 125.21 -14.02
C LYS A 283 31.81 125.84 -15.29
N THR A 284 32.13 127.13 -15.27
CA THR A 284 32.57 127.92 -16.45
C THR A 284 34.08 127.95 -16.70
N ASP A 285 34.94 127.62 -15.72
CA ASP A 285 36.37 128.00 -15.75
C ASP A 285 37.41 126.86 -15.62
N MET A 286 37.02 125.58 -15.70
CA MET A 286 38.02 124.48 -15.52
C MET A 286 37.79 123.25 -16.42
N LEU A 287 38.08 123.40 -17.72
CA LEU A 287 38.10 122.32 -18.72
C LEU A 287 39.50 122.13 -19.34
N ALA A 288 40.50 121.82 -18.52
CA ALA A 288 41.88 121.56 -18.98
C ALA A 288 42.63 120.53 -18.11
N LEU A 289 43.41 119.65 -18.78
CA LEU A 289 44.40 118.68 -18.23
C LEU A 289 43.83 117.45 -17.46
N SER A 290 44.45 116.25 -17.43
CA SER A 290 45.41 115.58 -18.34
C SER A 290 45.70 114.10 -17.98
N GLU A 291 45.74 113.22 -19.00
CA GLU A 291 46.67 112.06 -19.21
C GLU A 291 46.89 110.82 -18.26
N LYS A 292 46.96 109.63 -18.92
CA LYS A 292 47.99 108.54 -18.88
C LYS A 292 47.93 107.28 -17.97
N LYS A 293 48.50 106.19 -18.56
CA LYS A 293 49.20 104.99 -18.00
C LYS A 293 48.33 103.83 -17.41
N ILE A 294 48.29 102.55 -17.84
CA ILE A 294 49.05 101.61 -18.75
C ILE A 294 50.02 100.59 -18.05
N GLN A 295 49.80 99.28 -18.34
CA GLN A 295 50.69 98.05 -18.30
C GLN A 295 51.24 97.40 -17.00
N LEU A 296 51.29 96.04 -17.01
CA LEU A 296 52.41 95.16 -16.55
C LEU A 296 52.30 93.71 -17.11
N VAL A 297 53.13 92.73 -16.68
CA VAL A 297 53.47 91.46 -17.41
C VAL A 297 53.57 90.17 -16.52
N SER A 298 53.58 88.98 -17.17
CA SER A 298 53.59 87.54 -16.76
C SER A 298 54.87 86.94 -16.08
N GLU A 299 54.82 85.64 -15.65
CA GLU A 299 55.80 84.49 -15.89
C GLU A 299 55.95 83.37 -14.78
N LEU A 300 56.60 82.21 -15.09
CA LEU A 300 57.17 81.10 -14.23
C LEU A 300 56.40 79.74 -13.95
N LEU A 301 57.09 78.71 -13.36
CA LEU A 301 57.38 77.29 -13.81
C LEU A 301 57.50 76.19 -12.65
N LEU A 302 57.70 74.82 -12.69
CA LEU A 302 57.60 73.62 -13.62
C LEU A 302 57.98 72.21 -12.95
N LEU A 303 57.61 71.02 -13.55
CA LEU A 303 58.24 69.60 -13.53
C LEU A 303 58.03 68.44 -12.44
N GLN A 304 58.20 67.13 -12.85
CA GLN A 304 58.58 65.80 -12.16
C GLN A 304 57.66 64.47 -12.18
N SER A 305 58.10 63.23 -11.75
CA SER A 305 57.49 61.81 -11.96
C SER A 305 57.85 60.67 -10.90
N LYS A 306 57.70 59.28 -10.88
CA LYS A 306 57.56 58.06 -11.81
C LYS A 306 57.36 56.61 -11.11
N ILE A 307 57.18 55.44 -11.84
CA ILE A 307 57.51 53.93 -11.57
C ILE A 307 56.47 52.81 -11.04
N ALA A 308 56.65 51.45 -11.30
CA ALA A 308 55.76 50.22 -10.98
C ALA A 308 56.34 48.73 -11.16
N LYS A 309 55.78 47.59 -10.57
CA LYS A 309 55.93 46.05 -10.82
C LYS A 309 55.25 45.09 -9.69
N GLU A 310 55.12 43.71 -9.58
CA GLU A 310 55.02 42.39 -10.37
C GLU A 310 54.67 41.07 -9.49
N LYS A 311 54.45 39.78 -9.99
CA LYS A 311 54.01 38.49 -9.24
C LYS A 311 54.09 37.06 -9.99
N GLU A 312 53.77 35.87 -9.37
CA GLU A 312 53.44 34.42 -9.87
C GLU A 312 54.53 33.32 -10.30
N ASP A 313 54.42 31.93 -10.36
CA ASP A 313 53.58 30.77 -9.77
C ASP A 313 54.02 29.24 -10.09
N PHE A 314 53.40 28.17 -9.44
CA PHE A 314 53.11 26.68 -9.75
C PHE A 314 54.04 25.36 -9.69
N ASP A 315 53.41 24.13 -9.69
CA ASP A 315 53.82 22.72 -9.27
C ASP A 315 54.09 21.57 -10.33
N LYS A 316 54.71 20.40 -9.95
CA LYS A 316 54.18 18.97 -10.12
C LYS A 316 55.06 17.70 -9.79
N GLU A 317 54.35 16.60 -9.41
CA GLU A 317 54.58 15.11 -9.48
C GLU A 317 55.75 14.35 -8.77
N LEU A 318 55.42 13.33 -7.94
CA LEU A 318 56.38 12.41 -7.28
C LEU A 318 55.76 11.07 -6.72
N GLU A 319 55.19 10.17 -7.54
CA GLU A 319 54.56 8.92 -7.04
C GLU A 319 54.84 7.68 -7.94
N LYS A 320 55.86 6.87 -7.63
CA LYS A 320 56.27 5.68 -8.44
C LYS A 320 56.77 4.45 -7.65
N VAL A 321 56.61 4.38 -6.33
CA VAL A 321 57.31 3.39 -5.47
C VAL A 321 56.34 2.38 -4.84
N ARG A 322 55.68 1.51 -5.64
CA ARG A 322 54.68 0.54 -5.11
C ARG A 322 54.72 -0.92 -5.60
N GLU A 323 55.32 -1.25 -6.74
CA GLU A 323 55.23 -2.63 -7.28
C GLU A 323 56.49 -3.49 -6.99
N ILE A 324 56.59 -3.96 -5.75
CA ILE A 324 57.60 -4.94 -5.29
C ILE A 324 57.22 -6.40 -5.65
N PHE A 325 56.17 -6.60 -6.45
CA PHE A 325 55.43 -7.87 -6.54
C PHE A 325 56.00 -8.93 -7.51
N LEU A 326 56.97 -8.60 -8.38
CA LEU A 326 57.47 -9.50 -9.45
C LEU A 326 58.48 -10.58 -8.97
N PHE A 327 58.18 -11.25 -7.87
CA PHE A 327 59.00 -12.32 -7.26
C PHE A 327 58.81 -13.72 -7.91
N TRP A 328 57.87 -13.88 -8.84
CA TRP A 328 57.20 -15.17 -9.09
C TRP A 328 57.86 -16.16 -10.09
N ILE A 329 58.71 -15.74 -11.05
CA ILE A 329 59.01 -16.55 -12.25
C ILE A 329 60.50 -16.93 -12.38
N ARG A 330 60.96 -18.08 -11.84
CA ARG A 330 62.37 -18.53 -12.01
C ARG A 330 62.74 -20.04 -11.78
N THR A 331 62.05 -21.04 -12.36
CA THR A 331 62.51 -22.47 -12.26
C THR A 331 62.07 -23.40 -13.44
N LYS A 332 62.89 -24.43 -13.77
CA LYS A 332 62.78 -25.53 -14.80
C LYS A 332 63.02 -25.19 -16.29
N GLU A 333 63.27 -26.12 -17.24
CA GLU A 333 64.31 -27.21 -17.42
C GLU A 333 64.15 -27.93 -18.81
N TYR A 334 65.17 -28.62 -19.40
CA TYR A 334 65.19 -29.09 -20.83
C TYR A 334 66.08 -30.33 -21.20
N LEU A 335 65.63 -31.20 -22.17
CA LEU A 335 66.38 -32.12 -23.13
C LEU A 335 67.24 -33.34 -22.61
N HIS A 336 67.71 -34.39 -23.36
CA HIS A 336 67.34 -35.17 -24.60
C HIS A 336 68.04 -36.59 -24.68
N ASN A 337 68.07 -37.36 -25.81
CA ASN A 337 68.46 -38.82 -25.88
C ASN A 337 69.09 -39.39 -27.23
N ALA A 338 69.78 -40.56 -27.16
CA ALA A 338 70.02 -41.70 -28.14
C ALA A 338 71.00 -41.71 -29.38
N LYS A 339 71.82 -42.80 -29.57
CA LYS A 339 72.18 -43.52 -30.88
C LYS A 339 73.30 -44.64 -30.89
N CYS A 340 73.04 -45.78 -31.59
CA CYS A 340 73.93 -46.71 -32.40
C CYS A 340 75.00 -47.69 -31.81
N LEU A 341 75.61 -48.62 -32.62
CA LEU A 341 75.18 -50.05 -32.88
C LEU A 341 76.28 -50.97 -33.59
N ASN A 342 76.05 -52.31 -33.58
CA ASN A 342 76.83 -53.53 -34.00
C ASN A 342 77.13 -53.77 -35.53
N LYS A 343 78.21 -54.52 -35.90
CA LYS A 343 78.32 -55.26 -37.20
C LYS A 343 79.41 -56.39 -37.32
N LYS A 344 79.03 -57.48 -38.04
CA LYS A 344 79.84 -58.34 -38.98
C LYS A 344 80.47 -59.69 -38.50
N LEU A 345 80.14 -60.78 -39.23
CA LEU A 345 80.69 -62.17 -39.21
C LEU A 345 80.84 -62.72 -40.66
N LYS A 346 81.74 -63.70 -40.90
CA LYS A 346 81.83 -64.67 -42.04
C LYS A 346 82.83 -65.79 -41.63
N LEU A 347 82.64 -67.11 -41.77
CA LEU A 347 82.18 -68.03 -42.85
C LEU A 347 83.26 -68.41 -43.87
N GLU A 348 83.61 -69.72 -44.01
CA GLU A 348 83.45 -70.51 -45.27
C GLU A 348 83.96 -71.99 -45.26
N ASN A 349 85.19 -72.28 -44.84
CA ASN A 349 85.96 -73.42 -45.44
C ASN A 349 85.69 -74.82 -44.80
N LYS A 350 85.09 -75.79 -45.55
CA LYS A 350 84.47 -77.01 -44.94
C LYS A 350 84.63 -78.40 -45.61
N ALA A 351 84.93 -78.54 -46.91
CA ALA A 351 84.16 -79.51 -47.71
C ALA A 351 84.64 -80.97 -47.99
N VAL A 352 85.92 -81.36 -47.93
CA VAL A 352 86.41 -82.39 -48.91
C VAL A 352 86.64 -83.85 -48.44
N CYS A 353 87.24 -84.13 -47.28
CA CYS A 353 87.93 -85.44 -47.06
C CYS A 353 87.07 -86.72 -46.86
N GLN A 354 85.75 -86.65 -47.02
CA GLN A 354 84.77 -87.54 -46.36
C GLN A 354 84.44 -88.89 -47.07
N LYS A 355 85.38 -89.58 -47.74
CA LYS A 355 85.01 -90.78 -48.56
C LYS A 355 85.87 -92.03 -48.48
N TYR A 356 87.07 -92.00 -47.92
CA TYR A 356 87.92 -93.21 -47.86
C TYR A 356 87.76 -94.02 -46.57
N GLU A 357 87.03 -93.50 -45.58
CA GLU A 357 86.80 -94.13 -44.27
C GLU A 357 85.79 -95.31 -44.37
N GLN A 358 84.81 -95.22 -45.27
CA GLN A 358 83.52 -95.92 -45.14
C GLN A 358 83.57 -97.46 -45.05
N VAL A 359 84.43 -98.16 -45.81
CA VAL A 359 84.36 -99.64 -45.92
C VAL A 359 85.08 -100.37 -44.79
N LEU A 360 86.17 -99.80 -44.25
CA LEU A 360 86.84 -100.37 -43.07
C LEU A 360 86.12 -99.97 -41.77
N GLU A 361 85.45 -98.82 -41.77
CA GLU A 361 84.50 -98.44 -40.73
C GLU A 361 83.35 -99.46 -40.62
N GLU A 362 82.81 -99.99 -41.72
CA GLU A 362 81.59 -100.81 -41.67
C GLU A 362 81.72 -102.09 -40.82
N GLU A 363 82.82 -102.85 -40.95
CA GLU A 363 83.04 -104.06 -40.15
C GLU A 363 83.31 -103.74 -38.67
N GLN A 364 84.15 -102.73 -38.39
CA GLN A 364 84.36 -102.25 -37.01
C GLN A 364 83.06 -101.69 -36.42
N SER A 365 82.21 -101.07 -37.24
CA SER A 365 80.94 -100.50 -36.79
C SER A 365 79.97 -101.56 -36.29
N LEU A 366 80.04 -102.81 -36.77
CA LEU A 366 79.14 -103.87 -36.29
C LEU A 366 79.55 -104.39 -34.92
N ALA A 367 80.85 -104.50 -34.64
CA ALA A 367 81.35 -104.75 -33.29
C ALA A 367 81.00 -103.58 -32.34
N ILE A 368 81.31 -102.34 -32.76
CA ILE A 368 81.00 -101.12 -32.00
C ILE A 368 79.49 -100.98 -31.77
N LYS A 369 78.61 -101.26 -32.75
CA LYS A 369 77.15 -101.24 -32.58
C LYS A 369 76.66 -102.26 -31.56
N LYS A 370 77.25 -103.45 -31.50
CA LYS A 370 76.89 -104.47 -30.51
C LYS A 370 77.26 -104.02 -29.09
N ASP A 371 78.50 -103.57 -28.91
CA ASP A 371 78.98 -103.14 -27.58
C ASP A 371 78.37 -101.79 -27.17
N GLU A 372 78.05 -100.91 -28.13
CA GLU A 372 77.17 -99.77 -27.92
C GLU A 372 75.76 -100.19 -27.47
N MET A 373 75.14 -101.20 -28.07
CA MET A 373 73.80 -101.64 -27.64
C MET A 373 73.84 -102.20 -26.22
N VAL A 374 74.88 -102.97 -25.86
CA VAL A 374 75.09 -103.42 -24.47
C VAL A 374 75.33 -102.23 -23.53
N ALA A 375 76.16 -101.26 -23.91
CA ALA A 375 76.40 -100.06 -23.12
C ALA A 375 75.17 -99.13 -23.03
N LYS A 376 74.31 -99.09 -24.05
CA LYS A 376 73.05 -98.36 -24.07
C LYS A 376 71.99 -99.04 -23.20
N LEU A 377 71.92 -100.37 -23.21
CA LEU A 377 71.08 -101.15 -22.28
C LEU A 377 71.55 -100.98 -20.82
N GLY A 378 72.86 -101.07 -20.56
CA GLY A 378 73.42 -100.82 -19.22
C GLY A 378 73.13 -99.40 -18.73
N LYS A 379 73.29 -98.38 -19.60
CA LYS A 379 72.91 -96.99 -19.30
C LYS A 379 71.41 -96.82 -19.09
N LEU A 380 70.55 -97.51 -19.84
CA LEU A 380 69.11 -97.50 -19.59
C LEU A 380 68.75 -98.14 -18.24
N SER A 381 69.43 -99.22 -17.84
CA SER A 381 69.21 -99.83 -16.51
C SER A 381 69.52 -98.83 -15.41
N VAL A 382 70.72 -98.23 -15.41
CA VAL A 382 71.10 -97.21 -14.43
C VAL A 382 70.13 -96.03 -14.44
N LEU A 383 69.69 -95.57 -15.61
CA LEU A 383 68.73 -94.45 -15.72
C LEU A 383 67.31 -94.84 -15.24
N PHE A 384 66.91 -96.11 -15.35
CA PHE A 384 65.69 -96.62 -14.70
C PHE A 384 65.85 -96.71 -13.18
N ASP A 385 66.99 -97.17 -12.68
CA ASP A 385 67.29 -97.24 -11.25
C ASP A 385 67.34 -95.82 -10.63
N ASP A 386 68.00 -94.87 -11.28
CA ASP A 386 68.02 -93.43 -10.96
C ASP A 386 66.59 -92.84 -10.94
N MET A 387 65.74 -93.19 -11.92
CA MET A 387 64.34 -92.74 -11.94
C MET A 387 63.50 -93.37 -10.83
N LEU A 388 63.77 -94.62 -10.43
CA LEU A 388 63.09 -95.26 -9.31
C LEU A 388 63.49 -94.63 -7.97
N GLU A 389 64.77 -94.30 -7.78
CA GLU A 389 65.23 -93.54 -6.60
C GLU A 389 64.68 -92.11 -6.59
N PHE A 390 64.65 -91.42 -7.74
CA PHE A 390 64.03 -90.10 -7.88
C PHE A 390 62.53 -90.13 -7.54
N LEU A 391 61.78 -91.13 -8.01
CA LEU A 391 60.37 -91.32 -7.68
C LEU A 391 60.17 -91.66 -6.20
N ALA A 392 61.03 -92.48 -5.59
CA ALA A 392 60.98 -92.79 -4.16
C ALA A 392 61.21 -91.54 -3.30
N ASN A 393 62.19 -90.70 -3.67
CA ASN A 393 62.45 -89.43 -3.01
C ASN A 393 61.28 -88.45 -3.18
N HIS A 394 60.69 -88.33 -4.38
CA HIS A 394 59.50 -87.49 -4.60
C HIS A 394 58.27 -87.97 -3.82
N MET A 395 58.05 -89.28 -3.68
CA MET A 395 56.98 -89.81 -2.83
C MET A 395 57.20 -89.48 -1.34
N MET A 396 58.46 -89.51 -0.88
CA MET A 396 58.82 -89.12 0.49
C MET A 396 58.67 -87.60 0.73
N GLU A 397 59.01 -86.76 -0.25
CA GLU A 397 58.74 -85.32 -0.18
C GLU A 397 57.23 -85.01 -0.17
N ASN A 398 56.45 -85.60 -1.09
CA ASN A 398 54.99 -85.42 -1.13
C ASN A 398 54.36 -85.81 0.22
N LYS A 399 54.73 -86.96 0.79
CA LYS A 399 54.23 -87.42 2.10
C LYS A 399 54.64 -86.52 3.28
N ASN A 400 55.75 -85.80 3.16
CA ASN A 400 56.18 -84.77 4.11
C ASN A 400 55.48 -83.42 3.88
N LEU A 401 55.10 -83.10 2.64
CA LEU A 401 54.30 -81.92 2.29
C LEU A 401 52.84 -82.09 2.73
N GLU A 402 52.22 -83.26 2.50
CA GLU A 402 50.90 -83.63 3.01
C GLU A 402 50.80 -83.44 4.53
N LYS A 403 51.80 -83.92 5.28
CA LYS A 403 51.89 -83.69 6.74
C LYS A 403 52.00 -82.21 7.11
N LYS A 404 52.73 -81.41 6.32
CA LYS A 404 52.82 -79.96 6.55
C LYS A 404 51.51 -79.25 6.23
N VAL A 405 50.77 -79.69 5.21
CA VAL A 405 49.43 -79.18 4.87
C VAL A 405 48.46 -79.47 6.01
N GLY A 406 48.33 -80.72 6.46
CA GLY A 406 47.44 -81.06 7.58
C GLY A 406 47.75 -80.27 8.86
N ASN A 407 49.04 -80.13 9.23
CA ASN A 407 49.45 -79.31 10.37
C ASN A 407 49.10 -77.81 10.20
N LEU A 408 49.05 -77.29 8.97
CA LEU A 408 48.64 -75.91 8.68
C LEU A 408 47.11 -75.76 8.68
N GLU A 409 46.38 -76.78 8.21
CA GLU A 409 44.91 -76.82 8.25
C GLU A 409 44.39 -76.89 9.69
N ASP A 410 44.99 -77.72 10.55
CA ASP A 410 44.70 -77.76 12.00
C ASP A 410 44.98 -76.41 12.67
N SER A 411 46.11 -75.78 12.34
CA SER A 411 46.48 -74.44 12.84
C SER A 411 45.48 -73.37 12.39
N LEU A 412 45.02 -73.42 11.13
CA LEU A 412 43.99 -72.53 10.58
C LEU A 412 42.65 -72.77 11.27
N LEU A 413 42.25 -74.03 11.50
CA LEU A 413 41.02 -74.40 12.19
C LEU A 413 40.99 -73.84 13.62
N VAL A 414 42.08 -73.98 14.36
CA VAL A 414 42.25 -73.38 15.70
C VAL A 414 42.15 -71.86 15.63
N MET A 415 42.82 -71.21 14.67
CA MET A 415 42.74 -69.74 14.48
C MET A 415 41.30 -69.28 14.19
N LEU A 416 40.58 -70.01 13.34
CA LEU A 416 39.18 -69.71 12.99
C LEU A 416 38.25 -69.88 14.20
N GLN A 417 38.42 -70.92 15.01
CA GLN A 417 37.67 -71.10 16.26
C GLN A 417 37.93 -69.95 17.25
N TRP A 418 39.18 -69.53 17.45
CA TRP A 418 39.51 -68.37 18.28
C TRP A 418 38.89 -67.07 17.75
N LYS A 419 38.89 -66.87 16.42
CA LYS A 419 38.30 -65.69 15.76
C LYS A 419 36.78 -65.66 15.92
N LEU A 420 36.11 -66.80 15.78
CA LEU A 420 34.67 -66.94 16.06
C LEU A 420 34.34 -66.69 17.54
N LEU A 421 35.13 -67.21 18.48
CA LEU A 421 34.96 -66.96 19.91
C LEU A 421 35.13 -65.48 20.27
N TYR A 422 36.12 -64.81 19.67
CA TYR A 422 36.37 -63.37 19.86
C TYR A 422 35.21 -62.52 19.33
N LEU A 423 34.76 -62.78 18.09
CA LEU A 423 33.61 -62.09 17.51
C LEU A 423 32.31 -62.35 18.31
N GLY A 424 32.12 -63.57 18.82
CA GLY A 424 31.01 -63.91 19.71
C GLY A 424 31.01 -63.11 21.03
N LYS A 425 32.20 -62.88 21.63
CA LYS A 425 32.34 -62.00 22.81
C LYS A 425 32.05 -60.54 22.47
N GLN A 426 32.60 -60.02 21.38
CA GLN A 426 32.34 -58.64 20.93
C GLN A 426 30.85 -58.41 20.67
N ARG A 427 30.16 -59.35 20.02
CA ARG A 427 28.71 -59.25 19.74
C ARG A 427 27.86 -59.20 21.02
N LYS A 428 28.23 -59.95 22.07
CA LYS A 428 27.55 -59.90 23.37
C LYS A 428 27.76 -58.58 24.11
N LEU A 429 28.97 -58.00 24.04
CA LEU A 429 29.24 -56.68 24.60
C LEU A 429 28.40 -55.61 23.87
N PHE A 430 28.38 -55.64 22.54
CA PHE A 430 27.65 -54.66 21.72
C PHE A 430 26.14 -54.66 22.01
N PHE A 431 25.50 -55.84 22.08
CA PHE A 431 24.09 -55.94 22.43
C PHE A 431 23.78 -55.46 23.86
N SER A 432 24.68 -55.70 24.83
CA SER A 432 24.52 -55.19 26.21
C SER A 432 24.62 -53.67 26.29
N GLU A 433 25.49 -53.05 25.47
CA GLU A 433 25.63 -51.59 25.36
C GLU A 433 24.39 -50.98 24.69
N GLU A 434 23.90 -51.59 23.60
CA GLU A 434 22.69 -51.20 22.88
C GLU A 434 21.44 -51.28 23.75
N GLU A 435 21.26 -52.36 24.53
CA GLU A 435 20.15 -52.51 25.48
C GLU A 435 20.21 -51.47 26.62
N ASN A 436 21.41 -51.14 27.10
CA ASN A 436 21.65 -50.08 28.10
C ASN A 436 21.30 -48.69 27.54
N VAL A 437 21.64 -48.40 26.29
CA VAL A 437 21.27 -47.16 25.59
C VAL A 437 19.76 -47.08 25.37
N ASN A 438 19.14 -48.15 24.87
CA ASN A 438 17.69 -48.21 24.62
C ASN A 438 16.88 -48.06 25.92
N ARG A 439 17.32 -48.64 27.03
CA ARG A 439 16.71 -48.46 28.36
C ARG A 439 16.72 -46.99 28.79
N LYS A 440 17.89 -46.34 28.75
CA LYS A 440 18.07 -44.91 29.08
C LYS A 440 17.27 -43.99 28.15
N LEU A 441 17.14 -44.35 26.87
CA LEU A 441 16.33 -43.62 25.91
C LEU A 441 14.83 -43.71 26.28
N ASN A 442 14.34 -44.91 26.60
CA ASN A 442 12.95 -45.15 26.98
C ASN A 442 12.60 -44.45 28.32
N GLU A 443 13.50 -44.50 29.31
CA GLU A 443 13.38 -43.73 30.56
C GLU A 443 13.23 -42.23 30.31
N ARG A 444 14.01 -41.66 29.37
CA ARG A 444 13.91 -40.24 28.99
C ARG A 444 12.63 -39.92 28.21
N ILE A 445 12.13 -40.86 27.40
CA ILE A 445 10.85 -40.73 26.69
C ILE A 445 9.68 -40.70 27.69
N GLU A 446 9.62 -41.62 28.65
CA GLU A 446 8.56 -41.64 29.68
C GLU A 446 8.65 -40.44 30.63
N ALA A 447 9.85 -40.00 31.01
CA ALA A 447 10.03 -38.74 31.73
C ALA A 447 9.55 -37.52 30.91
N GLY A 448 9.76 -37.54 29.59
CA GLY A 448 9.25 -36.54 28.66
C GLY A 448 7.72 -36.52 28.59
N LYS A 449 7.09 -37.69 28.40
CA LYS A 449 5.62 -37.85 28.41
C LYS A 449 5.00 -37.35 29.71
N LYS A 450 5.59 -37.69 30.87
CA LYS A 450 5.09 -37.23 32.19
C LYS A 450 5.17 -35.71 32.35
N ARG A 451 6.26 -35.06 31.90
CA ARG A 451 6.33 -33.58 31.88
C ARG A 451 5.32 -32.97 30.91
N HIS A 452 5.16 -33.55 29.72
CA HIS A 452 4.20 -33.07 28.73
C HIS A 452 2.76 -33.20 29.24
N ALA A 453 2.41 -34.29 29.94
CA ALA A 453 1.12 -34.43 30.60
C ALA A 453 0.91 -33.43 31.74
N GLY A 454 1.95 -33.17 32.55
CA GLY A 454 1.93 -32.13 33.58
C GLY A 454 1.66 -30.74 32.99
N LEU A 455 2.44 -30.32 31.99
CA LEU A 455 2.24 -29.06 31.27
C LEU A 455 0.87 -29.00 30.57
N PHE A 456 0.36 -30.11 30.04
CA PHE A 456 -0.97 -30.14 29.41
C PHE A 456 -2.11 -29.99 30.42
N MET A 457 -1.96 -30.53 31.63
CA MET A 457 -2.88 -30.25 32.75
C MET A 457 -2.75 -28.81 33.24
N GLU A 458 -1.54 -28.26 33.31
CA GLU A 458 -1.29 -26.86 33.68
C GLU A 458 -1.89 -25.88 32.65
N ILE A 459 -1.88 -26.24 31.36
CA ILE A 459 -2.57 -25.54 30.27
C ILE A 459 -4.09 -25.73 30.32
N LEU A 460 -4.60 -26.89 30.76
CA LEU A 460 -6.04 -27.12 30.96
C LEU A 460 -6.60 -26.40 32.19
N CYS A 461 -5.77 -26.12 33.20
CA CYS A 461 -6.13 -25.26 34.33
C CYS A 461 -6.29 -23.78 33.95
N ILE A 462 -5.99 -23.37 32.71
CA ILE A 462 -6.21 -22.01 32.20
C ILE A 462 -7.70 -21.79 31.82
N SER A 463 -8.63 -22.44 32.54
CA SER A 463 -10.07 -22.13 32.47
C SER A 463 -10.38 -20.70 32.93
N GLU A 464 -9.52 -20.14 33.80
CA GLU A 464 -9.61 -18.75 34.24
C GLU A 464 -9.50 -17.75 33.07
N ILE A 465 -8.74 -18.06 32.00
CA ILE A 465 -8.68 -17.19 30.81
C ILE A 465 -9.94 -17.34 29.96
N THR A 466 -10.58 -18.52 29.87
CA THR A 466 -11.85 -18.63 29.14
C THR A 466 -12.97 -17.82 29.79
N ASP A 467 -13.06 -17.82 31.12
CA ASP A 467 -14.06 -17.03 31.84
C ASP A 467 -13.77 -15.51 31.74
N LEU A 468 -12.49 -15.12 31.86
CA LEU A 468 -12.07 -13.72 31.69
C LEU A 468 -12.30 -13.22 30.25
N HIS A 469 -12.08 -14.07 29.25
CA HIS A 469 -12.33 -13.75 27.84
C HIS A 469 -13.83 -13.58 27.57
N PHE A 470 -14.69 -14.41 28.17
CA PHE A 470 -16.15 -14.27 28.06
C PHE A 470 -16.65 -12.99 28.71
N ALA A 471 -16.10 -12.62 29.88
CA ALA A 471 -16.42 -11.37 30.57
C ALA A 471 -16.01 -10.13 29.74
N PHE A 472 -14.78 -10.10 29.21
CA PHE A 472 -14.33 -9.02 28.34
C PHE A 472 -15.13 -8.93 27.03
N HIS A 473 -15.53 -10.07 26.44
CA HIS A 473 -16.33 -10.05 25.22
C HIS A 473 -17.72 -9.42 25.45
N TYR A 474 -18.36 -9.72 26.59
CA TYR A 474 -19.64 -9.11 26.97
C TYR A 474 -19.50 -7.59 27.27
N GLU A 475 -18.41 -7.17 27.91
CA GLU A 475 -18.14 -5.75 28.18
C GLU A 475 -17.86 -4.95 26.89
N ILE A 476 -17.14 -5.53 25.92
CA ILE A 476 -16.97 -4.95 24.58
C ILE A 476 -18.32 -4.80 23.89
N GLU A 477 -19.17 -5.84 23.89
CA GLU A 477 -20.47 -5.82 23.21
C GLU A 477 -21.45 -4.79 23.83
N ASP A 478 -21.37 -4.55 25.14
CA ASP A 478 -22.11 -3.48 25.84
C ASP A 478 -21.57 -2.07 25.52
N LEU A 479 -20.24 -1.92 25.41
CA LEU A 479 -19.62 -0.66 24.97
C LEU A 479 -19.95 -0.34 23.50
N GLU A 480 -20.00 -1.33 22.61
CA GLU A 480 -20.43 -1.16 21.21
C GLU A 480 -21.89 -0.72 21.11
N ARG A 481 -22.80 -1.33 21.90
CA ARG A 481 -24.21 -0.89 22.00
C ARG A 481 -24.32 0.57 22.45
N LYS A 482 -23.56 0.98 23.47
CA LYS A 482 -23.53 2.37 23.97
C LYS A 482 -22.94 3.34 22.94
N LEU A 483 -21.89 2.93 22.21
CA LEU A 483 -21.29 3.74 21.15
C LEU A 483 -22.30 4.01 20.03
N ILE A 484 -22.98 2.97 19.54
CA ILE A 484 -24.03 3.09 18.50
C ILE A 484 -25.17 4.01 18.96
N GLN A 485 -25.59 3.90 20.23
CA GLN A 485 -26.59 4.82 20.78
C GLN A 485 -26.09 6.28 20.75
N SER A 486 -24.87 6.53 21.23
CA SER A 486 -24.27 7.89 21.22
C SER A 486 -24.09 8.45 19.80
N GLU A 487 -23.77 7.61 18.82
CA GLU A 487 -23.63 8.02 17.42
C GLU A 487 -24.97 8.43 16.80
N ASN A 488 -26.06 7.75 17.18
CA ASN A 488 -27.42 8.10 16.76
C ASN A 488 -27.92 9.39 17.43
N GLU A 489 -27.60 9.60 18.72
CA GLU A 489 -27.87 10.86 19.42
C GLU A 489 -27.11 12.03 18.79
N VAL A 490 -25.82 11.85 18.44
CA VAL A 490 -25.01 12.84 17.71
C VAL A 490 -25.56 13.13 16.32
N LYS A 491 -26.06 12.13 15.58
CA LYS A 491 -26.72 12.34 14.27
C LYS A 491 -27.99 13.17 14.42
N ALA A 492 -28.87 12.85 15.37
CA ALA A 492 -30.09 13.61 15.62
C ALA A 492 -29.80 15.07 16.00
N LEU A 493 -28.81 15.32 16.86
CA LEU A 493 -28.37 16.67 17.23
C LEU A 493 -27.73 17.42 16.05
N SER A 494 -27.01 16.73 15.16
CA SER A 494 -26.45 17.30 13.93
C SER A 494 -27.53 17.71 12.93
N GLU A 495 -28.58 16.88 12.77
CA GLU A 495 -29.74 17.20 11.94
C GLU A 495 -30.54 18.39 12.51
N GLU A 496 -30.77 18.44 13.83
CA GLU A 496 -31.40 19.61 14.46
C GLU A 496 -30.53 20.87 14.30
N ALA A 497 -29.21 20.78 14.50
CA ALA A 497 -28.29 21.89 14.31
C ALA A 497 -28.29 22.41 12.86
N SER A 498 -28.29 21.53 11.86
CA SER A 498 -28.37 21.91 10.44
C SER A 498 -29.73 22.55 10.10
N LYS A 499 -30.81 22.05 10.69
CA LYS A 499 -32.14 22.66 10.54
C LYS A 499 -32.19 24.07 11.15
N LYS A 500 -31.68 24.23 12.39
CA LYS A 500 -31.52 25.53 13.06
C LYS A 500 -30.66 26.49 12.25
N GLU A 501 -29.56 26.03 11.67
CA GLU A 501 -28.68 26.85 10.85
C GLU A 501 -29.42 27.38 9.61
N ASN A 502 -30.19 26.54 8.92
CA ASN A 502 -31.03 26.95 7.79
C ASN A 502 -32.16 27.91 8.22
N GLU A 503 -32.79 27.70 9.38
CA GLU A 503 -33.76 28.65 9.96
C GLU A 503 -33.11 30.04 10.17
N TYR A 504 -31.94 30.12 10.79
CA TYR A 504 -31.19 31.37 10.96
C TYR A 504 -30.71 31.98 9.64
N ARG A 505 -30.33 31.16 8.66
CA ARG A 505 -29.94 31.61 7.31
C ARG A 505 -31.11 32.29 6.61
N ASN A 506 -32.30 31.70 6.67
CA ASN A 506 -33.53 32.28 6.13
C ASN A 506 -33.90 33.60 6.84
N TYR A 507 -33.83 33.65 8.18
CA TYR A 507 -34.07 34.90 8.92
C TYR A 507 -33.08 36.01 8.53
N ASN A 508 -31.80 35.70 8.37
CA ASN A 508 -30.80 36.67 7.93
C ASN A 508 -31.05 37.18 6.51
N GLU A 509 -31.53 36.32 5.60
CA GLU A 509 -31.90 36.73 4.24
C GLU A 509 -33.16 37.60 4.23
N ASP A 510 -34.20 37.26 5.00
CA ASP A 510 -35.38 38.10 5.21
C ASP A 510 -35.01 39.48 5.80
N PHE A 511 -34.17 39.52 6.82
CA PHE A 511 -33.68 40.79 7.38
C PHE A 511 -32.82 41.57 6.38
N SER A 512 -31.95 40.91 5.60
CA SER A 512 -31.16 41.56 4.55
C SER A 512 -32.04 42.17 3.47
N ASN A 513 -33.09 41.45 3.04
CA ASN A 513 -34.04 41.95 2.05
C ASN A 513 -34.89 43.09 2.60
N LYS A 514 -35.30 43.02 3.88
CA LYS A 514 -36.02 44.11 4.56
C LYS A 514 -35.17 45.35 4.77
N ILE A 515 -33.87 45.20 5.03
CA ILE A 515 -32.89 46.29 5.07
C ILE A 515 -32.78 46.93 3.67
N LYS A 516 -32.60 46.16 2.60
CA LYS A 516 -32.55 46.68 1.21
C LYS A 516 -33.82 47.45 0.83
N CYS A 517 -35.00 47.01 1.28
CA CYS A 517 -36.24 47.76 1.09
C CYS A 517 -36.18 49.12 1.80
N LEU A 518 -35.83 49.15 3.08
CA LEU A 518 -35.70 50.39 3.85
C LEU A 518 -34.60 51.32 3.31
N GLU A 519 -33.49 50.79 2.81
CA GLU A 519 -32.44 51.56 2.13
C GLU A 519 -32.97 52.22 0.84
N ASN A 520 -33.74 51.48 0.04
CA ASN A 520 -34.37 52.03 -1.17
C ASN A 520 -35.47 53.05 -0.84
N ASP A 521 -36.24 52.85 0.23
CA ASP A 521 -37.25 53.81 0.72
C ASP A 521 -36.58 55.11 1.20
N ILE A 522 -35.51 55.00 2.01
CA ILE A 522 -34.69 56.14 2.46
C ILE A 522 -34.08 56.88 1.27
N LYS A 523 -33.57 56.16 0.27
CA LYS A 523 -33.00 56.73 -0.96
C LYS A 523 -34.06 57.48 -1.78
N SER A 524 -35.24 56.88 -1.94
CA SER A 524 -36.39 57.51 -2.61
C SER A 524 -36.88 58.76 -1.87
N ALA A 525 -36.93 58.69 -0.53
CA ALA A 525 -37.32 59.81 0.32
C ALA A 525 -36.30 60.95 0.31
N THR A 526 -35.00 60.65 0.28
CA THR A 526 -33.93 61.67 0.18
C THR A 526 -33.89 62.31 -1.21
N GLU A 527 -34.09 61.54 -2.30
CA GLU A 527 -34.28 62.11 -3.65
C GLU A 527 -35.53 63.00 -3.76
N TYR A 528 -36.63 62.64 -3.08
CA TYR A 528 -37.84 63.47 -3.00
C TYR A 528 -37.61 64.75 -2.18
N LEU A 529 -36.94 64.66 -1.03
CA LEU A 529 -36.58 65.81 -0.21
C LEU A 529 -35.65 66.76 -0.96
N LEU A 530 -34.64 66.26 -1.69
CA LEU A 530 -33.74 67.08 -2.50
C LEU A 530 -34.50 67.86 -3.60
N LYS A 531 -35.48 67.22 -4.26
CA LYS A 531 -36.37 67.90 -5.22
C LYS A 531 -37.21 68.98 -4.55
N LYS A 532 -37.76 68.72 -3.36
CA LYS A 532 -38.53 69.72 -2.59
C LYS A 532 -37.67 70.85 -2.05
N GLU A 533 -36.41 70.60 -1.68
CA GLU A 533 -35.44 71.64 -1.33
C GLU A 533 -35.11 72.53 -2.53
N GLN A 534 -34.95 71.95 -3.73
CA GLN A 534 -34.77 72.71 -4.97
C GLN A 534 -36.00 73.56 -5.32
N GLU A 535 -37.22 73.00 -5.24
CA GLU A 535 -38.48 73.75 -5.42
C GLU A 535 -38.63 74.89 -4.41
N LEU A 536 -38.33 74.64 -3.12
CA LEU A 536 -38.37 75.65 -2.07
C LEU A 536 -37.32 76.74 -2.26
N ASN A 537 -36.12 76.39 -2.75
CA ASN A 537 -35.07 77.35 -3.02
C ASN A 537 -35.41 78.27 -4.21
N ILE A 538 -36.02 77.72 -5.27
CA ILE A 538 -36.60 78.51 -6.37
C ILE A 538 -37.70 79.44 -5.83
N SER A 539 -38.63 78.89 -5.04
CA SER A 539 -39.74 79.66 -4.44
C SER A 539 -39.22 80.80 -3.55
N ARG A 540 -38.18 80.53 -2.76
CA ARG A 540 -37.49 81.53 -1.92
C ARG A 540 -36.87 82.64 -2.76
N LEU A 541 -36.15 82.30 -3.84
CA LEU A 541 -35.57 83.32 -4.73
C LEU A 541 -36.65 84.20 -5.37
N THR A 542 -37.78 83.62 -5.81
CA THR A 542 -38.93 84.43 -6.31
C THR A 542 -39.59 85.28 -5.23
N LEU A 543 -39.57 84.86 -3.95
CA LEU A 543 -40.05 85.66 -2.83
C LEU A 543 -39.09 86.82 -2.49
N GLU A 544 -37.78 86.56 -2.50
CA GLU A 544 -36.72 87.57 -2.34
C GLU A 544 -36.69 88.58 -3.51
N GLU A 545 -37.15 88.18 -4.70
CA GLU A 545 -37.35 89.05 -5.86
C GLU A 545 -38.61 89.92 -5.72
N THR A 546 -39.79 89.31 -5.52
CA THR A 546 -41.05 90.05 -5.34
C THR A 546 -41.08 90.91 -4.08
N GLN A 547 -40.24 90.63 -3.08
CA GLN A 547 -40.03 91.53 -1.95
C GLN A 547 -39.15 92.74 -2.32
N ARG A 548 -38.06 92.55 -3.08
CA ARG A 548 -37.29 93.69 -3.65
C ARG A 548 -38.16 94.59 -4.52
N GLU A 549 -38.98 94.01 -5.41
CA GLU A 549 -39.93 94.77 -6.23
C GLU A 549 -40.90 95.58 -5.37
N ARG A 550 -41.42 95.01 -4.27
CA ARG A 550 -42.33 95.70 -3.34
C ARG A 550 -41.63 96.78 -2.53
N GLU A 551 -40.37 96.60 -2.14
CA GLU A 551 -39.56 97.61 -1.46
C GLU A 551 -39.19 98.77 -2.41
N GLU A 552 -38.96 98.47 -3.69
CA GLU A 552 -38.86 99.46 -4.76
C GLU A 552 -40.17 100.21 -5.02
N GLU A 553 -41.33 99.54 -5.07
CA GLU A 553 -42.63 100.22 -5.18
C GLU A 553 -42.95 101.05 -3.94
N PHE A 554 -42.61 100.57 -2.74
CA PHE A 554 -42.83 101.30 -1.49
C PHE A 554 -41.95 102.56 -1.40
N THR A 555 -40.70 102.50 -1.87
CA THR A 555 -39.83 103.69 -1.95
C THR A 555 -40.33 104.68 -3.01
N LYS A 556 -40.71 104.22 -4.20
CA LYS A 556 -41.37 105.05 -5.24
C LYS A 556 -42.66 105.69 -4.70
N TYR A 557 -43.44 104.96 -3.90
CA TYR A 557 -44.64 105.47 -3.23
C TYR A 557 -44.33 106.53 -2.16
N GLU A 558 -43.32 106.33 -1.29
CA GLU A 558 -42.94 107.34 -0.29
C GLU A 558 -42.37 108.61 -0.95
N GLU A 559 -41.62 108.49 -2.05
CA GLU A 559 -41.20 109.65 -2.84
C GLU A 559 -42.40 110.41 -3.43
N LEU A 560 -43.37 109.69 -4.02
CA LEU A 560 -44.60 110.28 -4.54
C LEU A 560 -45.45 110.92 -3.44
N ARG A 561 -45.55 110.28 -2.26
CA ARG A 561 -46.23 110.78 -1.06
C ARG A 561 -45.57 112.06 -0.53
N LYS A 562 -44.24 112.11 -0.52
CA LYS A 562 -43.44 113.29 -0.13
C LYS A 562 -43.60 114.44 -1.12
N SER A 563 -43.64 114.15 -2.42
CA SER A 563 -43.95 115.11 -3.48
C SER A 563 -45.39 115.66 -3.37
N PHE A 564 -46.37 114.78 -3.12
CA PHE A 564 -47.76 115.15 -2.86
C PHE A 564 -47.90 116.04 -1.61
N LEU A 565 -47.17 115.73 -0.52
CA LEU A 565 -47.12 116.58 0.68
C LEU A 565 -46.54 117.97 0.39
N GLN A 566 -45.46 118.08 -0.39
CA GLN A 566 -44.94 119.39 -0.84
C GLN A 566 -45.98 120.16 -1.66
N LYS A 567 -46.68 119.49 -2.59
CA LYS A 567 -47.76 120.11 -3.36
C LYS A 567 -48.96 120.50 -2.49
N LYS A 568 -49.21 119.78 -1.40
CA LYS A 568 -50.22 120.11 -0.37
C LYS A 568 -49.86 121.39 0.39
N ASP A 569 -48.59 121.56 0.75
CA ASP A 569 -48.11 122.79 1.41
C ASP A 569 -48.08 123.99 0.47
N GLU A 570 -47.79 123.78 -0.82
CA GLU A 570 -47.97 124.81 -1.86
C GLU A 570 -49.45 125.18 -2.04
N GLU A 571 -50.37 124.20 -2.10
CA GLU A 571 -51.82 124.41 -2.13
C GLU A 571 -52.27 125.27 -0.93
N LEU A 572 -51.75 124.98 0.27
CA LEU A 572 -52.03 125.72 1.50
C LEU A 572 -51.35 127.11 1.57
N ARG A 573 -50.22 127.32 0.89
CA ARG A 573 -49.64 128.66 0.68
C ARG A 573 -50.50 129.48 -0.28
N VAL A 574 -50.86 128.92 -1.44
CA VAL A 574 -51.69 129.58 -2.45
C VAL A 574 -53.08 129.92 -1.90
N LYS A 575 -53.73 129.00 -1.17
CA LYS A 575 -55.00 129.28 -0.49
C LYS A 575 -54.90 130.43 0.52
N ARG A 576 -53.82 130.49 1.31
CA ARG A 576 -53.56 131.62 2.23
C ARG A 576 -53.36 132.93 1.47
N ALA A 577 -52.58 132.93 0.39
CA ALA A 577 -52.35 134.11 -0.45
C ALA A 577 -53.64 134.62 -1.12
N ILE A 578 -54.48 133.71 -1.64
CA ILE A 578 -55.80 134.04 -2.20
C ILE A 578 -56.72 134.61 -1.11
N GLN A 579 -56.76 134.00 0.08
CA GLN A 579 -57.59 134.50 1.18
C GLN A 579 -57.13 135.88 1.70
N GLN A 580 -55.82 136.15 1.64
CA GLN A 580 -55.24 137.46 1.96
C GLN A 580 -55.56 138.50 0.87
N SER A 581 -55.51 138.11 -0.41
CA SER A 581 -55.95 138.93 -1.55
C SER A 581 -57.45 139.26 -1.50
N ILE A 582 -58.30 138.31 -1.10
CA ILE A 582 -59.73 138.55 -0.88
C ILE A 582 -59.95 139.57 0.25
N ARG A 583 -59.16 139.51 1.33
CA ARG A 583 -59.23 140.48 2.44
C ARG A 583 -58.80 141.90 2.01
N THR A 584 -57.73 142.05 1.24
CA THR A 584 -57.30 143.38 0.73
C THR A 584 -58.27 143.93 -0.32
N THR A 585 -58.79 143.08 -1.20
CA THR A 585 -59.84 143.44 -2.18
C THR A 585 -61.17 143.80 -1.49
N GLY A 586 -61.45 143.23 -0.33
CA GLY A 586 -62.57 143.61 0.54
C GLY A 586 -62.43 145.06 1.02
N LYS A 587 -61.32 145.37 1.70
CA LYS A 587 -61.01 146.75 2.16
C LYS A 587 -61.08 147.77 1.02
N LEU A 588 -60.42 147.51 -0.11
CA LEU A 588 -60.45 148.38 -1.28
C LEU A 588 -61.85 148.64 -1.89
N LYS A 589 -62.86 147.80 -1.59
CA LYS A 589 -64.26 148.08 -1.94
C LYS A 589 -64.97 148.97 -0.91
N GLU A 590 -64.59 148.81 0.36
CA GLU A 590 -65.10 149.56 1.51
C GLU A 590 -64.55 151.00 1.50
N ASP A 591 -63.23 151.17 1.39
CA ASP A 591 -62.54 152.46 1.21
C ASP A 591 -63.13 153.26 0.03
N LYS A 592 -63.45 152.56 -1.08
CA LYS A 592 -64.06 153.12 -2.30
C LYS A 592 -65.53 153.50 -2.12
N LEU A 593 -66.24 152.90 -1.16
CA LEU A 593 -67.60 153.25 -0.79
C LEU A 593 -67.61 154.51 0.08
N GLU A 594 -66.70 154.59 1.07
CA GLU A 594 -66.52 155.78 1.92
C GLU A 594 -66.12 157.01 1.10
N LEU A 595 -65.12 156.89 0.23
CA LEU A 595 -64.72 157.96 -0.70
C LEU A 595 -65.86 158.41 -1.62
N ARG A 596 -66.77 157.52 -2.03
CA ARG A 596 -67.98 157.89 -2.78
C ARG A 596 -68.98 158.68 -1.93
N ASN A 597 -69.14 158.31 -0.66
CA ASN A 597 -70.05 159.00 0.26
C ASN A 597 -69.52 160.38 0.65
N GLU A 598 -68.22 160.52 0.96
CA GLU A 598 -67.59 161.83 1.18
C GLU A 598 -67.77 162.78 -0.02
N LEU A 599 -67.51 162.28 -1.23
CA LEU A 599 -67.57 163.09 -2.46
C LEU A 599 -69.02 163.48 -2.79
N ARG A 600 -70.00 162.66 -2.40
CA ARG A 600 -71.42 163.03 -2.41
C ARG A 600 -71.71 164.15 -1.40
N ILE A 601 -71.37 163.97 -0.13
CA ILE A 601 -71.61 164.95 0.94
C ILE A 601 -71.00 166.32 0.58
N LYS A 602 -69.76 166.34 0.06
CA LYS A 602 -69.07 167.57 -0.36
C LYS A 602 -69.72 168.23 -1.60
N ARG A 603 -70.36 167.46 -2.50
CA ARG A 603 -71.14 168.01 -3.63
C ARG A 603 -72.47 168.59 -3.17
N ASP A 604 -73.20 167.86 -2.33
CA ASP A 604 -74.50 168.28 -1.83
C ASP A 604 -74.34 169.59 -1.02
N ALA A 605 -73.31 169.71 -0.17
CA ALA A 605 -72.98 170.94 0.55
C ALA A 605 -72.58 172.12 -0.35
N ALA A 606 -71.86 171.88 -1.46
CA ALA A 606 -71.49 172.94 -2.41
C ALA A 606 -72.70 173.45 -3.22
N ILE A 607 -73.66 172.57 -3.53
CA ILE A 607 -74.94 172.94 -4.15
C ILE A 607 -75.77 173.80 -3.19
N GLU A 608 -75.81 173.44 -1.90
CA GLU A 608 -76.50 174.21 -0.86
C GLU A 608 -75.93 175.64 -0.74
N GLN A 609 -74.59 175.79 -0.75
CA GLN A 609 -73.93 177.10 -0.76
C GLN A 609 -74.27 177.93 -2.00
N LEU A 610 -74.21 177.34 -3.21
CA LEU A 610 -74.59 178.01 -4.46
C LEU A 610 -76.04 178.50 -4.44
N LYS A 611 -76.95 177.73 -3.84
CA LYS A 611 -78.36 178.07 -3.68
C LYS A 611 -78.54 179.28 -2.76
N ASN A 612 -77.89 179.26 -1.59
CA ASN A 612 -77.92 180.36 -0.61
C ASN A 612 -77.31 181.65 -1.17
N HIS A 613 -76.22 181.56 -1.94
CA HIS A 613 -75.65 182.71 -2.65
C HIS A 613 -76.58 183.25 -3.73
N THR A 614 -77.26 182.37 -4.49
CA THR A 614 -78.24 182.78 -5.52
C THR A 614 -79.44 183.51 -4.91
N GLU A 615 -79.95 183.06 -3.76
CA GLU A 615 -81.06 183.73 -3.06
C GLU A 615 -80.63 185.07 -2.43
N SER A 616 -79.43 185.12 -1.86
CA SER A 616 -78.81 186.37 -1.39
C SER A 616 -78.64 187.38 -2.53
N MET A 617 -78.22 186.93 -3.72
CA MET A 617 -78.03 187.80 -4.88
C MET A 617 -79.36 188.37 -5.40
N LYS A 618 -80.43 187.56 -5.44
CA LYS A 618 -81.79 188.02 -5.83
C LYS A 618 -82.39 189.05 -4.86
N LEU A 619 -82.09 188.93 -3.56
CA LEU A 619 -82.43 189.96 -2.57
C LEU A 619 -81.68 191.27 -2.87
N LEU A 620 -80.39 191.17 -3.13
CA LEU A 620 -79.51 192.32 -3.38
C LEU A 620 -79.85 193.02 -4.71
N GLU A 621 -80.22 192.27 -5.76
CA GLU A 621 -80.75 192.82 -7.02
C GLU A 621 -82.09 193.55 -6.81
N ARG A 622 -83.00 193.00 -6.00
CA ARG A 622 -84.27 193.65 -5.64
C ARG A 622 -84.05 194.96 -4.89
N ASP A 623 -83.14 194.96 -3.92
CA ASP A 623 -82.82 196.15 -3.13
C ASP A 623 -82.14 197.22 -3.98
N ILE A 624 -81.21 196.85 -4.88
CA ILE A 624 -80.62 197.78 -5.86
C ILE A 624 -81.70 198.38 -6.76
N TYR A 625 -82.63 197.57 -7.28
CA TYR A 625 -83.72 198.05 -8.14
C TYR A 625 -84.63 199.05 -7.40
N GLU A 626 -85.03 198.73 -6.16
CA GLU A 626 -85.90 199.56 -5.36
C GLU A 626 -85.20 200.83 -4.83
N ILE A 627 -83.88 200.80 -4.63
CA ILE A 627 -83.05 201.98 -4.35
C ILE A 627 -82.95 202.88 -5.58
N ASN A 628 -82.64 202.34 -6.76
CA ASN A 628 -82.56 203.11 -8.01
C ASN A 628 -83.90 203.76 -8.36
N ARG A 629 -85.01 203.03 -8.22
CA ARG A 629 -86.37 203.55 -8.39
C ARG A 629 -86.68 204.72 -7.45
N LYS A 630 -86.18 204.70 -6.20
CA LYS A 630 -86.30 205.83 -5.25
C LYS A 630 -85.37 206.99 -5.62
N LEU A 631 -84.19 206.71 -6.16
CA LEU A 631 -83.23 207.72 -6.63
C LEU A 631 -83.75 208.48 -7.85
N ASP A 632 -84.42 207.80 -8.79
CA ASP A 632 -85.08 208.43 -9.94
C ASP A 632 -86.20 209.37 -9.49
N ILE A 633 -87.06 208.96 -8.55
CA ILE A 633 -88.12 209.80 -7.96
C ILE A 633 -87.50 211.07 -7.35
N VAL A 634 -86.49 210.91 -6.48
CA VAL A 634 -85.78 212.04 -5.86
C VAL A 634 -85.11 212.95 -6.90
N SER A 635 -84.63 212.39 -8.02
CA SER A 635 -84.03 213.17 -9.11
C SER A 635 -85.09 213.96 -9.89
N THR A 636 -86.25 213.37 -10.19
CA THR A 636 -87.37 214.08 -10.84
C THR A 636 -87.98 215.17 -9.96
N GLU A 637 -88.10 214.95 -8.66
CA GLU A 637 -88.51 216.00 -7.71
C GLU A 637 -87.48 217.14 -7.65
N ASN A 638 -86.18 216.83 -7.60
CA ASN A 638 -85.10 217.85 -7.64
C ASN A 638 -85.05 218.66 -8.95
N CYS A 639 -85.46 218.08 -10.09
CA CYS A 639 -85.64 218.83 -11.32
C CYS A 639 -86.82 219.82 -11.25
N ARG A 640 -87.85 219.51 -10.46
CA ARG A 640 -89.11 220.27 -10.39
C ARG A 640 -88.99 221.56 -9.56
N PHE A 641 -88.12 221.61 -8.56
CA PHE A 641 -87.92 222.76 -7.67
C PHE A 641 -86.90 223.81 -8.17
N LYS A 642 -86.53 223.80 -9.47
CA LYS A 642 -85.59 224.77 -10.06
C LYS A 642 -86.22 226.04 -10.63
N LEU A 643 -87.47 226.35 -10.28
CA LEU A 643 -88.16 227.60 -10.64
C LEU A 643 -88.77 228.26 -9.40
N VAL A 644 -88.73 229.61 -9.37
CA VAL A 644 -89.03 230.50 -8.23
C VAL A 644 -87.90 230.56 -7.16
N PRO A 645 -87.41 231.74 -6.74
CA PRO A 645 -86.19 231.86 -5.92
C PRO A 645 -86.42 232.01 -4.40
N GLY A 646 -85.56 231.41 -3.56
CA GLY A 646 -85.60 231.64 -2.11
C GLY A 646 -84.57 230.89 -1.23
N TYR A 647 -83.47 231.56 -0.91
CA TYR A 647 -82.70 231.54 0.37
C TYR A 647 -82.43 230.23 1.20
N GLN A 648 -81.13 230.02 1.49
CA GLN A 648 -80.52 229.59 2.78
C GLN A 648 -80.45 228.11 3.30
N ARG A 649 -79.20 227.75 3.66
CA ARG A 649 -78.72 227.10 4.94
C ARG A 649 -78.94 225.59 5.27
N SER A 650 -77.85 224.82 5.03
CA SER A 650 -76.96 224.18 6.05
C SER A 650 -77.39 223.00 6.97
N ARG A 651 -76.40 222.11 7.28
CA ARG A 651 -76.31 221.11 8.42
C ARG A 651 -77.24 219.87 8.29
N THR A 652 -77.06 218.67 8.91
CA THR A 652 -76.02 217.90 9.67
C THR A 652 -76.56 216.45 9.90
N SER A 653 -75.85 215.36 10.27
CA SER A 653 -74.45 214.85 10.11
C SER A 653 -74.26 213.55 10.96
N PHE A 654 -73.32 212.64 10.60
CA PHE A 654 -72.82 211.49 11.44
C PHE A 654 -73.85 210.36 11.78
N PRO A 655 -73.49 209.21 12.44
CA PRO A 655 -72.22 208.44 12.56
C PRO A 655 -72.37 206.88 12.40
N ILE A 656 -71.30 206.10 12.74
CA ILE A 656 -71.25 204.74 13.37
C ILE A 656 -70.66 203.52 12.59
N LYS A 657 -69.81 202.77 13.34
CA LYS A 657 -69.21 201.41 13.27
C LYS A 657 -69.94 200.32 12.44
N GLY A 658 -69.33 199.22 11.96
CA GLY A 658 -67.94 198.71 12.02
C GLY A 658 -67.72 197.45 12.90
N MET A 659 -67.04 196.39 12.39
CA MET A 659 -66.27 195.32 13.10
C MET A 659 -65.67 194.32 12.07
N LYS A 660 -64.35 194.03 12.05
CA LYS A 660 -63.56 193.00 12.77
C LYS A 660 -63.72 191.53 12.28
N ASP A 661 -62.62 190.96 11.76
CA ASP A 661 -61.85 189.79 12.25
C ASP A 661 -62.56 188.74 13.12
N PRO A 662 -62.22 187.41 13.03
CA PRO A 662 -60.81 186.95 12.95
C PRO A 662 -60.46 185.57 12.30
N LYS A 663 -59.14 185.30 12.13
CA LYS A 663 -58.46 183.97 12.27
C LYS A 663 -58.79 182.84 11.25
N SER A 664 -58.01 181.76 11.05
CA SER A 664 -56.58 181.45 11.34
C SER A 664 -56.16 180.08 10.75
N GLY A 665 -54.87 179.88 10.45
CA GLY A 665 -54.21 178.56 10.27
C GLY A 665 -53.56 178.38 8.89
N PHE A 666 -52.35 177.80 8.71
CA PHE A 666 -51.69 176.62 9.31
C PHE A 666 -52.33 175.28 8.86
N ILE A 667 -51.62 174.16 8.61
CA ILE A 667 -50.18 173.83 8.62
C ILE A 667 -49.99 172.65 7.61
N ALA A 668 -49.06 172.67 6.66
CA ALA A 668 -47.69 172.13 6.69
C ALA A 668 -47.52 170.61 7.00
N ASN A 669 -46.80 169.91 6.10
CA ASN A 669 -46.23 168.54 6.26
C ASN A 669 -47.28 167.39 6.35
N TYR A 670 -46.96 166.08 6.35
CA TYR A 670 -45.69 165.35 6.59
C TYR A 670 -45.73 163.91 5.98
N TYR A 671 -44.54 163.30 5.81
CA TYR A 671 -44.22 161.87 5.51
C TYR A 671 -44.57 161.33 4.09
N GLN A 672 -43.74 160.58 3.32
CA GLN A 672 -42.47 159.81 3.50
C GLN A 672 -42.65 158.30 3.77
N ALA A 673 -41.77 157.50 3.13
CA ALA A 673 -41.54 156.05 3.29
C ALA A 673 -42.66 155.10 2.77
N ALA A 674 -42.40 153.81 2.47
CA ALA A 674 -41.19 153.13 1.93
C ALA A 674 -41.56 151.66 1.59
N ILE A 675 -40.78 151.03 0.69
CA ILE A 675 -40.81 149.60 0.29
C ILE A 675 -42.09 149.18 -0.45
#